data_AF-A0A8S2HRF0-F1
#
_entry.id   AF-A0A8S2HRF0-F1
#
_cell.length_a   1.000
_cell.length_b   1.000
_cell.length_c   1.000
_cell.angle_alpha   90.00
_cell.angle_beta   90.00
_cell.angle_gamma   90.00
#
_symmetry.space_group_name_H-M   'P 1'
#
loop_
_entity.id
_entity.type
_entity.pdbx_description
1 polymer ?
#
loop_
_entity_poly.entity_id
_entity_poly.type
_entity_poly.pdbx_seq_one_letter_code
_entity_poly.pdbx_strand_id
1 'polypeptide(L)'
;MSSAKKSSAGQCPTQETDTIFQRIRTQVQKSSSNTYIFFVFGASVKWLYRDGLLPENIIFIGYARSALTVEKVFQNCEKYMKLQDSERDLYKKFISINSYVSGSYDNPKDFQRLHNEANKIAKEETANRLFYLALPPSVYGSVSELISSNCRPKEPAWLRLIVEKPFGKDLESSNNLSKHLSKHYKEEEIYRIDHYLGKEMVQNLVVLRFANRIFSRVWNRDSIAAIIIIFKEDIGTQGRGGYFDEFGIIRDVIQNHLMQILSIVAMEAPRSTKGEDIRDEKVKVLRRIQPIKMEDVTLGQYVGDKNSSNEEHRKGYLDDEGVPKDSKTPTFAQVVMHINNERWDGVPFILRGGKALNEKKAEVRIQFRDMPGSMFEVDGEKTARDELVIRVQPNEAIYLKMNNKRPGEMGFRVEETELDLTYNERYQGVKLPDAYERLILDVFMGHQINFVRSDELEEAWRIVTPVLSEIDDKNNKNVNVIPYPFGSSGLQEAFDICSKYDYTYSGTYVWKDERSNSQTSPPKKNDEANSLKTVERKTLRSDSSAAVKKTEQSGSTSKKTSIKRVFLFHLSKNIKNKMTSNFDKLPKVRDVERESIYGYVYGVSGPVVTGNKMAGSAINELVRVGHQELVGEIIRLEGDLATIQVYEETSGVTVGDPILRTGKPLSVELAPGIMSSIFDELIYNTTNSIYIPRGINVPALSRTLSWNFIPEPRLKVNGHVTGGDIFGTVPENTLIKHKIMLHPKAKGTIRFLAEAGNYTLDTDFDGEITKHTMLQVWPVRQLRPTAEKLAANFPLLTGQRVLDSLFPCVQGGTTAIPGAFGCGKTVISQSLSKFSNSDAIVYVGCGERGNEMSEVLRDFPALKMEVDGQEVSIMKRTTLVANTSNMPVAAREASIYTGSYFLQCITLAEYFRDMGYNVAMMADSTSRWAEALREISGRLAEMPADSGYPAYLGARLASFYERAGRVRCLGNPAREGSVSIVGAVSPPGGDFADPVTSATLSIVQVFWGLDKKLAQRKHFPSVNWLISYSKYTRALDDYYDKNFPEFVPLRAKCKEILQEEEDLSDIVQLVGKASLAETDKITLEVARMIKDDFLQQNGYSSYD
;
A
#
# COMPACT_ATOMS: atom_id res chain seq x y z
N MET A 1 -47.71 18.84 -1.42
CA MET A 1 -48.25 19.09 -0.06
C MET A 1 -48.74 17.74 0.46
N SER A 2 -48.29 17.11 1.55
CA SER A 2 -47.41 17.44 2.68
C SER A 2 -46.59 16.18 3.05
N SER A 3 -45.30 16.13 2.69
CA SER A 3 -44.32 15.17 3.25
C SER A 3 -42.87 15.53 2.92
N ALA A 4 -42.59 16.80 2.62
CA ALA A 4 -41.25 17.29 2.32
C ALA A 4 -40.75 18.18 3.46
N LYS A 5 -39.87 17.63 4.32
CA LYS A 5 -38.81 18.33 5.09
C LYS A 5 -38.06 17.33 5.97
N LYS A 6 -37.07 16.65 5.39
CA LYS A 6 -35.83 16.23 6.07
C LYS A 6 -34.68 16.42 5.09
N SER A 7 -34.04 17.57 5.24
CA SER A 7 -32.88 18.03 4.49
C SER A 7 -31.61 17.29 4.93
N SER A 8 -30.82 16.87 3.93
CA SER A 8 -29.34 16.83 3.91
C SER A 8 -28.60 16.53 5.23
N ALA A 9 -28.31 15.26 5.48
CA ALA A 9 -27.15 14.82 6.25
C ALA A 9 -26.46 13.71 5.43
N GLY A 10 -25.14 13.82 5.25
CA GLY A 10 -24.36 13.02 4.30
C GLY A 10 -24.53 11.51 4.48
N GLN A 11 -24.76 10.82 3.36
CA GLN A 11 -24.71 9.36 3.32
C GLN A 11 -23.26 8.90 3.54
N CYS A 12 -23.03 8.23 4.67
CA CYS A 12 -21.76 7.59 5.02
C CYS A 12 -21.40 6.40 4.10
N PRO A 13 -20.10 6.08 3.97
CA PRO A 13 -19.58 5.02 3.11
C PRO A 13 -19.77 3.63 3.75
N THR A 14 -20.95 3.04 3.58
CA THR A 14 -21.24 1.69 4.11
C THR A 14 -20.61 0.55 3.27
N GLN A 15 -20.08 0.82 2.07
CA GLN A 15 -19.42 -0.18 1.21
C GLN A 15 -17.90 -0.35 1.46
N GLU A 16 -17.22 0.62 2.09
CA GLU A 16 -15.78 0.50 2.37
C GLU A 16 -15.49 -0.48 3.52
N THR A 17 -16.45 -0.70 4.41
CA THR A 17 -16.28 -1.54 5.60
C THR A 17 -16.06 -3.01 5.23
N ASP A 18 -16.86 -3.55 4.31
CA ASP A 18 -16.68 -4.90 3.76
C ASP A 18 -15.33 -5.07 3.06
N THR A 19 -14.82 -4.02 2.40
CA THR A 19 -13.52 -4.07 1.73
C THR A 19 -12.33 -4.09 2.70
N ILE A 20 -12.44 -3.43 3.86
CA ILE A 20 -11.37 -3.46 4.89
C ILE A 20 -11.30 -4.85 5.52
N PHE A 21 -12.44 -5.40 5.95
CA PHE A 21 -12.48 -6.77 6.48
C PHE A 21 -12.04 -7.78 5.42
N GLN A 22 -12.43 -7.65 4.15
CA GLN A 22 -11.94 -8.50 3.06
C GLN A 22 -10.42 -8.39 2.83
N ARG A 23 -9.84 -7.19 2.91
CA ARG A 23 -8.37 -7.00 2.80
C ARG A 23 -7.64 -7.65 3.97
N ILE A 24 -8.13 -7.49 5.19
CA ILE A 24 -7.57 -8.13 6.38
C ILE A 24 -7.69 -9.66 6.24
N ARG A 25 -8.86 -10.18 5.83
CA ARG A 25 -9.06 -11.61 5.54
C ARG A 25 -8.07 -12.11 4.50
N THR A 26 -7.89 -11.38 3.40
CA THR A 26 -6.94 -11.75 2.34
C THR A 26 -5.50 -11.75 2.83
N GLN A 27 -5.11 -10.81 3.69
CA GLN A 27 -3.77 -10.77 4.29
C GLN A 27 -3.53 -11.93 5.26
N VAL A 28 -4.52 -12.24 6.11
CA VAL A 28 -4.48 -13.41 7.00
C VAL A 28 -4.40 -14.70 6.17
N GLN A 29 -5.21 -14.82 5.11
CA GLN A 29 -5.27 -16.01 4.26
C GLN A 29 -4.04 -16.21 3.37
N LYS A 30 -3.41 -15.14 2.89
CA LYS A 30 -2.13 -15.21 2.14
C LYS A 30 -0.98 -15.78 2.97
N SER A 31 -1.09 -15.74 4.31
CA SER A 31 -0.10 -16.29 5.23
C SER A 31 -0.35 -17.77 5.60
N SER A 32 -1.45 -18.39 5.15
CA SER A 32 -1.92 -19.69 5.65
C SER A 32 -1.89 -20.80 4.59
N SER A 33 -0.73 -21.43 4.44
CA SER A 33 -0.61 -22.83 3.97
C SER A 33 -0.57 -23.84 5.12
N ASN A 34 -0.36 -23.38 6.36
CA ASN A 34 -0.08 -24.23 7.52
C ASN A 34 -1.26 -24.32 8.48
N THR A 35 -1.42 -25.45 9.16
CA THR A 35 -2.40 -25.65 10.24
C THR A 35 -2.01 -24.86 11.49
N TYR A 36 -2.98 -24.15 12.10
CA TYR A 36 -2.78 -23.37 13.33
C TYR A 36 -3.49 -24.03 14.51
N ILE A 37 -2.78 -24.24 15.61
CA ILE A 37 -3.36 -24.70 16.87
C ILE A 37 -3.28 -23.55 17.88
N PHE A 38 -4.44 -23.11 18.35
CA PHE A 38 -4.57 -22.09 19.37
C PHE A 38 -4.95 -22.73 20.71
N PHE A 39 -4.02 -22.70 21.68
CA PHE A 39 -4.26 -23.19 23.03
C PHE A 39 -4.82 -22.06 23.89
N VAL A 40 -6.06 -22.22 24.33
CA VAL A 40 -6.79 -21.18 25.05
C VAL A 40 -6.95 -21.55 26.50
N PHE A 41 -6.42 -20.70 27.36
CA PHE A 41 -6.68 -20.76 28.79
C PHE A 41 -7.70 -19.67 29.16
N GLY A 42 -8.91 -19.67 28.55
CA GLY A 42 -10.05 -18.85 29.01
C GLY A 42 -10.40 -17.51 28.31
N ALA A 43 -10.10 -17.28 27.02
CA ALA A 43 -10.42 -16.03 26.32
C ALA A 43 -11.52 -16.11 25.23
N SER A 44 -12.16 -14.97 24.94
CA SER A 44 -13.31 -14.83 24.03
C SER A 44 -12.90 -14.55 22.58
N VAL A 45 -12.52 -15.58 21.81
CA VAL A 45 -12.13 -15.47 20.38
C VAL A 45 -13.33 -15.52 19.42
N LYS A 46 -14.56 -15.54 19.96
CA LYS A 46 -15.80 -15.75 19.20
C LYS A 46 -16.00 -14.71 18.08
N TRP A 47 -15.77 -13.44 18.37
CA TRP A 47 -16.06 -12.35 17.44
C TRP A 47 -15.15 -12.38 16.21
N LEU A 48 -13.86 -12.70 16.40
CA LEU A 48 -12.91 -12.92 15.32
C LEU A 48 -13.33 -14.07 14.38
N TYR A 49 -13.87 -15.16 14.94
CA TYR A 49 -14.39 -16.27 14.13
C TYR A 49 -15.68 -15.89 13.39
N ARG A 50 -16.62 -15.21 14.06
CA ARG A 50 -17.86 -14.72 13.45
C ARG A 50 -17.58 -13.79 12.26
N ASP A 51 -16.62 -12.90 12.44
CA ASP A 51 -16.24 -11.89 11.44
C ASP A 51 -15.23 -12.48 10.43
N GLY A 52 -14.95 -13.79 10.47
CA GLY A 52 -14.14 -14.52 9.50
C GLY A 52 -12.69 -14.07 9.40
N LEU A 53 -12.14 -13.48 10.46
CA LEU A 53 -10.80 -12.85 10.48
C LEU A 53 -9.67 -13.81 10.87
N LEU A 54 -9.98 -15.08 11.14
CA LEU A 54 -9.02 -16.12 11.51
C LEU A 54 -8.59 -16.93 10.28
N PRO A 55 -7.41 -17.57 10.31
CA PRO A 55 -6.99 -18.53 9.29
C PRO A 55 -8.01 -19.66 9.09
N GLU A 56 -8.17 -20.16 7.86
CA GLU A 56 -9.18 -21.19 7.54
C GLU A 56 -8.92 -22.53 8.25
N ASN A 57 -7.65 -22.92 8.41
CA ASN A 57 -7.24 -24.15 9.10
C ASN A 57 -6.80 -23.87 10.55
N ILE A 58 -7.73 -23.42 11.39
CA ILE A 58 -7.49 -23.19 12.83
C ILE A 58 -8.19 -24.24 13.70
N ILE A 59 -7.51 -24.70 14.75
CA ILE A 59 -8.03 -25.61 15.77
C ILE A 59 -7.87 -24.96 17.14
N PHE A 60 -8.91 -25.03 17.97
CA PHE A 60 -8.88 -24.49 19.33
C PHE A 60 -8.76 -25.62 20.34
N ILE A 61 -7.80 -25.53 21.26
CA ILE A 61 -7.64 -26.50 22.35
C ILE A 61 -7.70 -25.76 23.68
N GLY A 62 -8.78 -25.96 24.43
CA GLY A 62 -8.89 -25.51 25.81
C GLY A 62 -8.07 -26.39 26.75
N TYR A 63 -7.37 -25.80 27.71
CA TYR A 63 -6.65 -26.54 28.74
C TYR A 63 -6.88 -25.94 30.14
N ALA A 64 -7.31 -26.77 31.09
CA ALA A 64 -7.39 -26.37 32.50
C ALA A 64 -7.33 -27.57 33.45
N ARG A 65 -7.17 -27.30 34.76
CA ARG A 65 -7.15 -28.33 35.82
C ARG A 65 -8.48 -29.10 35.94
N SER A 66 -9.59 -28.42 35.69
CA SER A 66 -10.93 -28.99 35.82
C SER A 66 -11.25 -29.93 34.66
N ALA A 67 -11.82 -31.11 34.94
CA ALA A 67 -12.30 -32.03 33.92
C ALA A 67 -13.68 -31.56 33.39
N LEU A 68 -13.67 -30.65 32.42
CA LEU A 68 -14.88 -30.15 31.76
C LEU A 68 -15.00 -30.72 30.35
N THR A 69 -16.23 -30.88 29.87
CA THR A 69 -16.48 -31.15 28.45
C THR A 69 -16.68 -29.83 27.71
N VAL A 70 -16.36 -29.82 26.41
CA VAL A 70 -16.51 -28.67 25.52
C VAL A 70 -17.93 -28.07 25.64
N GLU A 71 -18.96 -28.90 25.64
CA GLU A 71 -20.37 -28.50 25.79
C GLU A 71 -20.68 -27.78 27.10
N LYS A 72 -20.11 -28.24 28.23
CA LYS A 72 -20.31 -27.60 29.55
C LYS A 72 -19.58 -26.26 29.66
N VAL A 73 -18.39 -26.15 29.08
CA VAL A 73 -17.67 -24.86 28.99
C VAL A 73 -18.50 -23.85 28.21
N PHE A 74 -19.11 -24.28 27.10
CA PHE A 74 -19.95 -23.42 26.27
C PHE A 74 -21.25 -22.98 26.96
N GLN A 75 -21.95 -23.87 27.68
CA GLN A 75 -23.16 -23.49 28.45
C GLN A 75 -22.87 -22.41 29.49
N ASN A 76 -21.69 -22.43 30.12
CA ASN A 76 -21.28 -21.39 31.07
C ASN A 76 -20.98 -20.06 30.38
N CYS A 77 -20.46 -20.11 29.15
CA CYS A 77 -20.15 -18.91 28.35
C CYS A 77 -21.40 -18.29 27.71
N GLU A 78 -22.41 -19.08 27.37
CA GLU A 78 -23.64 -18.65 26.68
C GLU A 78 -24.36 -17.50 27.41
N LYS A 79 -24.35 -17.54 28.75
CA LYS A 79 -24.94 -16.50 29.62
C LYS A 79 -24.35 -15.10 29.39
N TYR A 80 -23.10 -15.03 28.94
CA TYR A 80 -22.37 -13.77 28.72
C TYR A 80 -22.35 -13.34 27.24
N MET A 81 -22.82 -14.20 26.32
CA MET A 81 -22.56 -14.06 24.88
C MET A 81 -23.65 -13.38 24.05
N LYS A 82 -24.75 -12.90 24.66
CA LYS A 82 -25.86 -12.12 24.05
C LYS A 82 -26.11 -12.47 22.56
N LEU A 83 -26.43 -13.74 22.26
CA LEU A 83 -26.54 -14.28 20.90
C LEU A 83 -27.78 -13.74 20.15
N GLN A 84 -27.62 -13.39 18.87
CA GLN A 84 -28.75 -13.19 17.95
C GLN A 84 -29.13 -14.49 17.24
N ASP A 85 -30.40 -14.65 16.85
CA ASP A 85 -30.91 -15.90 16.28
C ASP A 85 -30.27 -16.28 14.92
N SER A 86 -29.82 -15.30 14.14
CA SER A 86 -29.11 -15.50 12.87
C SER A 86 -27.70 -16.07 13.02
N GLU A 87 -27.11 -16.01 14.23
CA GLU A 87 -25.71 -16.39 14.47
C GLU A 87 -25.56 -17.84 14.99
N ARG A 88 -26.67 -18.55 15.26
CA ARG A 88 -26.65 -19.88 15.90
C ARG A 88 -25.98 -20.97 15.07
N ASP A 89 -26.06 -20.91 13.73
CA ASP A 89 -25.46 -21.93 12.86
C ASP A 89 -23.94 -21.77 12.68
N LEU A 90 -23.45 -20.53 12.61
CA LEU A 90 -22.01 -20.23 12.68
C LEU A 90 -21.43 -20.68 14.03
N TYR A 91 -22.21 -20.52 15.10
CA TYR A 91 -21.82 -20.91 16.44
C TYR A 91 -21.70 -22.44 16.60
N LYS A 92 -22.61 -23.23 16.01
CA LYS A 92 -22.48 -24.70 15.97
C LYS A 92 -21.21 -25.15 15.23
N LYS A 93 -20.86 -24.49 14.12
CA LYS A 93 -19.59 -24.76 13.41
C LYS A 93 -18.38 -24.45 14.28
N PHE A 94 -18.40 -23.32 15.00
CA PHE A 94 -17.33 -22.98 15.94
C PHE A 94 -17.13 -24.06 17.01
N ILE A 95 -18.21 -24.54 17.64
CA ILE A 95 -18.14 -25.59 18.66
C ILE A 95 -17.46 -26.86 18.12
N SER A 96 -17.76 -27.25 16.87
CA SER A 96 -17.18 -28.46 16.26
C SER A 96 -15.65 -28.43 16.07
N ILE A 97 -15.04 -27.24 16.09
CA ILE A 97 -13.60 -27.03 15.89
C ILE A 97 -12.84 -26.95 17.24
N ASN A 98 -13.57 -26.88 18.35
CA ASN A 98 -13.00 -26.77 19.70
C ASN A 98 -12.79 -28.16 20.33
N SER A 99 -11.62 -28.35 20.93
CA SER A 99 -11.28 -29.51 21.76
C SER A 99 -10.88 -29.06 23.17
N TYR A 100 -10.91 -29.97 24.14
CA TYR A 100 -10.57 -29.68 25.53
C TYR A 100 -9.72 -30.80 26.14
N VAL A 101 -8.63 -30.43 26.81
CA VAL A 101 -7.72 -31.33 27.50
C VAL A 101 -7.59 -30.90 28.96
N SER A 102 -7.86 -31.81 29.90
CA SER A 102 -7.61 -31.55 31.33
C SER A 102 -6.23 -32.03 31.77
N GLY A 103 -5.56 -31.26 32.62
CA GLY A 103 -4.25 -31.61 33.18
C GLY A 103 -3.74 -30.62 34.22
N SER A 104 -2.70 -31.03 34.96
CA SER A 104 -2.05 -30.18 35.96
C SER A 104 -1.02 -29.25 35.33
N TYR A 105 -0.86 -28.05 35.89
CA TYR A 105 0.12 -27.07 35.42
C TYR A 105 1.57 -27.38 35.82
N ASP A 106 1.77 -28.34 36.73
CA ASP A 106 3.10 -28.65 37.29
C ASP A 106 3.66 -30.00 36.83
N ASN A 107 2.90 -30.77 36.04
CA ASN A 107 3.26 -32.15 35.68
C ASN A 107 3.68 -32.26 34.19
N PRO A 108 4.94 -32.64 33.89
CA PRO A 108 5.42 -32.80 32.52
C PRO A 108 4.63 -33.80 31.67
N LYS A 109 4.12 -34.88 32.29
CA LYS A 109 3.37 -35.94 31.57
C LYS A 109 2.06 -35.42 30.95
N ASP A 110 1.44 -34.42 31.59
CA ASP A 110 0.19 -33.84 31.12
C ASP A 110 0.43 -32.94 29.89
N PHE A 111 1.57 -32.24 29.83
CA PHE A 111 1.99 -31.48 28.65
C PHE A 111 2.41 -32.39 27.48
N GLN A 112 2.99 -33.56 27.74
CA GLN A 112 3.22 -34.56 26.69
C GLN A 112 1.91 -35.11 26.12
N ARG A 113 0.89 -35.31 26.97
CA ARG A 113 -0.46 -35.67 26.52
C ARG A 113 -1.06 -34.56 25.65
N LEU A 114 -0.90 -33.30 26.05
CA LEU A 114 -1.34 -32.14 25.28
C LEU A 114 -0.66 -32.10 23.90
N HIS A 115 0.65 -32.35 23.83
CA HIS A 115 1.40 -32.43 22.58
C HIS A 115 0.87 -33.52 21.65
N ASN A 116 0.60 -34.72 22.19
CA ASN A 116 0.13 -35.86 21.41
C ASN A 116 -1.28 -35.65 20.86
N GLU A 117 -2.20 -35.10 21.66
CA GLU A 117 -3.55 -34.74 21.21
C GLU A 117 -3.49 -33.63 20.15
N ALA A 118 -2.62 -32.63 20.32
CA ALA A 118 -2.43 -31.57 19.34
C ALA A 118 -1.98 -32.11 17.96
N ASN A 119 -0.99 -33.01 17.93
CA ASN A 119 -0.53 -33.65 16.68
C ASN A 119 -1.61 -34.54 16.05
N LYS A 120 -2.36 -35.27 16.87
CA LYS A 120 -3.44 -36.14 16.41
C LYS A 120 -4.55 -35.36 15.72
N ILE A 121 -4.91 -34.19 16.27
CA ILE A 121 -5.97 -33.35 15.70
C ILE A 121 -5.47 -32.60 14.45
N ALA A 122 -4.23 -32.10 14.46
CA ALA A 122 -3.67 -31.40 13.30
C ALA A 122 -3.34 -32.31 12.11
N LYS A 123 -3.20 -33.62 12.32
CA LYS A 123 -2.78 -34.62 11.32
C LYS A 123 -1.38 -34.37 10.70
N GLU A 124 -0.66 -33.35 11.20
CA GLU A 124 0.66 -32.91 10.77
C GLU A 124 1.48 -32.51 12.00
N GLU A 125 2.77 -32.85 12.03
CA GLU A 125 3.68 -32.49 13.13
C GLU A 125 4.28 -31.08 12.99
N THR A 126 4.00 -30.40 11.88
CA THR A 126 4.53 -29.08 11.49
C THR A 126 3.47 -27.96 11.60
N ALA A 127 2.49 -28.13 12.48
CA ALA A 127 1.47 -27.10 12.74
C ALA A 127 2.04 -25.96 13.61
N ASN A 128 1.71 -24.71 13.24
CA ASN A 128 2.05 -23.53 14.03
C ASN A 128 1.26 -23.54 15.34
N ARG A 129 1.93 -23.23 16.47
CA ARG A 129 1.32 -23.31 17.80
C ARG A 129 1.32 -21.95 18.49
N LEU A 130 0.16 -21.52 18.97
CA LEU A 130 -0.01 -20.29 19.72
C LEU A 130 -0.61 -20.60 21.10
N PHE A 131 0.09 -20.21 22.16
CA PHE A 131 -0.32 -20.44 23.55
C PHE A 131 -0.76 -19.13 24.21
N TYR A 132 -2.01 -19.07 24.68
CA TYR A 132 -2.55 -17.91 25.39
C TYR A 132 -2.62 -18.17 26.90
N LEU A 133 -1.69 -17.60 27.68
CA LEU A 133 -1.61 -17.82 29.13
C LEU A 133 -2.48 -16.84 29.92
N ALA A 134 -3.80 -17.07 29.97
CA ALA A 134 -4.68 -16.44 30.97
C ALA A 134 -4.64 -17.23 32.30
N LEU A 135 -3.45 -17.27 32.89
CA LEU A 135 -3.16 -17.92 34.18
C LEU A 135 -2.70 -16.88 35.21
N PRO A 136 -2.83 -17.16 36.52
CA PRO A 136 -2.24 -16.30 37.54
C PRO A 136 -0.71 -16.21 37.40
N PRO A 137 -0.08 -15.05 37.73
CA PRO A 137 1.36 -14.85 37.56
C PRO A 137 2.26 -15.87 38.26
N SER A 138 1.80 -16.44 39.38
CA SER A 138 2.54 -17.45 40.15
C SER A 138 2.81 -18.75 39.38
N VAL A 139 2.04 -19.02 38.32
CA VAL A 139 2.12 -20.26 37.54
C VAL A 139 2.80 -20.04 36.18
N TYR A 140 3.08 -18.79 35.78
CA TYR A 140 3.71 -18.49 34.49
C TYR A 140 5.08 -19.14 34.33
N GLY A 141 5.89 -19.14 35.39
CA GLY A 141 7.23 -19.72 35.37
C GLY A 141 7.21 -21.21 35.03
N SER A 142 6.48 -22.02 35.81
CA SER A 142 6.43 -23.47 35.62
C SER A 142 5.80 -23.87 34.28
N VAL A 143 4.70 -23.24 33.89
CA VAL A 143 3.99 -23.57 32.64
C VAL A 143 4.81 -23.21 31.41
N SER A 144 5.48 -22.06 31.41
CA SER A 144 6.30 -21.64 30.27
C SER A 144 7.49 -22.58 30.03
N GLU A 145 8.12 -23.09 31.09
CA GLU A 145 9.18 -24.10 31.01
C GLU A 145 8.67 -25.45 30.47
N LEU A 146 7.53 -25.92 30.96
CA LEU A 146 6.92 -27.18 30.54
C LEU A 146 6.43 -27.16 29.08
N ILE A 147 5.93 -26.01 28.61
CA ILE A 147 5.55 -25.81 27.21
C ILE A 147 6.80 -25.86 26.32
N SER A 148 7.88 -25.17 26.70
CA SER A 148 9.10 -25.13 25.88
C SER A 148 9.76 -26.51 25.75
N SER A 149 9.74 -27.30 26.82
CA SER A 149 10.38 -28.62 26.87
C SER A 149 9.57 -29.72 26.18
N ASN A 150 8.22 -29.69 26.26
CA ASN A 150 7.38 -30.80 25.77
C ASN A 150 6.50 -30.44 24.56
N CYS A 151 6.24 -29.16 24.29
CA CYS A 151 5.22 -28.72 23.33
C CYS A 151 5.75 -27.93 22.12
N ARG A 152 7.06 -27.83 21.89
CA ARG A 152 7.60 -27.23 20.65
C ARG A 152 7.28 -28.08 19.41
N PRO A 153 6.82 -27.48 18.29
CA PRO A 153 6.60 -28.19 17.02
C PRO A 153 7.92 -28.46 16.28
N LYS A 154 7.90 -29.32 15.25
CA LYS A 154 9.07 -29.56 14.39
C LYS A 154 9.23 -28.43 13.36
N GLU A 155 10.48 -28.06 13.06
CA GLU A 155 10.80 -27.06 12.01
C GLU A 155 10.19 -27.50 10.65
N PRO A 156 9.61 -26.58 9.86
CA PRO A 156 9.72 -25.11 9.89
C PRO A 156 8.62 -24.36 10.67
N ALA A 157 7.83 -25.03 11.53
CA ALA A 157 6.72 -24.42 12.25
C ALA A 157 7.17 -23.54 13.44
N TRP A 158 6.42 -22.48 13.73
CA TRP A 158 6.73 -21.58 14.85
C TRP A 158 5.88 -21.87 16.10
N LEU A 159 6.40 -21.43 17.25
CA LEU A 159 5.68 -21.37 18.52
C LEU A 159 5.65 -19.92 19.02
N ARG A 160 4.47 -19.42 19.37
CA ARG A 160 4.29 -18.09 19.97
C ARG A 160 3.59 -18.20 21.32
N LEU A 161 4.01 -17.38 22.28
CA LEU A 161 3.53 -17.37 23.65
C LEU A 161 2.96 -15.98 23.98
N ILE A 162 1.67 -15.93 24.31
CA ILE A 162 1.00 -14.72 24.79
C ILE A 162 0.96 -14.73 26.31
N VAL A 163 1.41 -13.63 26.91
CA VAL A 163 1.40 -13.39 28.36
C VAL A 163 0.61 -12.12 28.64
N GLU A 164 -0.36 -12.19 29.55
CA GLU A 164 -1.11 -11.02 30.00
C GLU A 164 -0.45 -10.35 31.21
N LYS A 165 -0.76 -9.06 31.38
CA LYS A 165 -0.43 -8.33 32.61
C LYS A 165 -1.07 -9.01 33.82
N PRO A 166 -0.43 -8.97 35.02
CA PRO A 166 0.70 -8.13 35.40
C PRO A 166 2.09 -8.75 35.14
N PHE A 167 3.05 -7.94 34.70
CA PHE A 167 4.41 -8.36 34.34
C PHE A 167 5.44 -8.20 35.48
N GLY A 168 5.02 -8.49 36.72
CA GLY A 168 5.79 -8.24 37.95
C GLY A 168 5.08 -7.26 38.89
N LYS A 169 5.68 -7.03 40.06
CA LYS A 169 5.22 -6.07 41.09
C LYS A 169 6.21 -4.92 41.32
N ASP A 170 7.45 -5.14 40.93
CA ASP A 170 8.60 -4.24 41.04
C ASP A 170 9.65 -4.61 39.98
N LEU A 171 10.74 -3.84 39.93
CA LEU A 171 11.85 -4.07 39.01
C LEU A 171 12.48 -5.47 39.17
N GLU A 172 12.65 -5.95 40.40
CA GLU A 172 13.32 -7.24 40.67
C GLU A 172 12.47 -8.43 40.21
N SER A 173 11.19 -8.46 40.59
CA SER A 173 10.24 -9.49 40.18
C SER A 173 10.01 -9.50 38.68
N SER A 174 9.95 -8.33 38.04
CA SER A 174 9.82 -8.21 36.59
C SER A 174 11.06 -8.73 35.86
N ASN A 175 12.26 -8.41 36.36
CA ASN A 175 13.52 -8.92 35.82
C ASN A 175 13.67 -10.43 36.02
N ASN A 176 13.21 -10.98 37.14
CA ASN A 176 13.23 -12.42 37.38
C ASN A 176 12.30 -13.17 36.41
N LEU A 177 11.09 -12.65 36.17
CA LEU A 177 10.16 -13.20 35.20
C LEU A 177 10.73 -13.12 33.77
N SER A 178 11.29 -11.96 33.40
CA SER A 178 11.86 -11.74 32.06
C SER A 178 13.08 -12.63 31.81
N LYS A 179 13.99 -12.77 32.78
CA LYS A 179 15.13 -13.71 32.72
C LYS A 179 14.69 -15.16 32.65
N HIS A 180 13.59 -15.53 33.30
CA HIS A 180 13.03 -16.87 33.21
C HIS A 180 12.50 -17.16 31.80
N LEU A 181 11.70 -16.25 31.24
CA LEU A 181 11.15 -16.40 29.90
C LEU A 181 12.24 -16.41 28.81
N SER A 182 13.25 -15.55 28.92
CA SER A 182 14.36 -15.46 27.94
C SER A 182 15.26 -16.71 27.91
N LYS A 183 15.24 -17.56 28.95
CA LYS A 183 15.96 -18.84 28.95
C LYS A 183 15.31 -19.88 28.03
N HIS A 184 14.00 -19.80 27.84
CA HIS A 184 13.20 -20.83 27.15
C HIS A 184 12.70 -20.37 25.77
N TYR A 185 12.52 -19.06 25.58
CA TYR A 185 11.95 -18.47 24.38
C TYR A 185 12.81 -17.33 23.84
N LYS A 186 12.79 -17.16 22.51
CA LYS A 186 13.32 -15.95 21.87
C LYS A 186 12.34 -14.80 22.06
N GLU A 187 12.82 -13.56 22.04
CA GLU A 187 11.95 -12.38 22.18
C GLU A 187 10.91 -12.27 21.03
N GLU A 188 11.22 -12.81 19.85
CA GLU A 188 10.30 -12.93 18.70
C GLU A 188 9.11 -13.87 18.96
N GLU A 189 9.27 -14.82 19.88
CA GLU A 189 8.27 -15.82 20.26
C GLU A 189 7.35 -15.32 21.38
N ILE A 190 7.71 -14.25 22.10
CA ILE A 190 6.98 -13.74 23.28
C ILE A 190 6.12 -12.52 22.92
N TYR A 191 4.85 -12.52 23.34
CA TYR A 191 3.87 -11.47 23.11
C TYR A 191 3.26 -11.03 24.43
N ARG A 192 3.75 -9.92 24.99
CA ARG A 192 3.25 -9.33 26.25
C ARG A 192 2.12 -8.35 25.96
N ILE A 193 0.91 -8.70 26.37
CA ILE A 193 -0.30 -7.91 26.08
C ILE A 193 -0.50 -6.79 27.09
N ASP A 194 -0.42 -5.56 26.59
CA ASP A 194 -1.14 -4.41 27.14
C ASP A 194 -2.29 -4.07 26.18
N HIS A 195 -3.53 -4.29 26.61
CA HIS A 195 -4.71 -4.05 25.77
C HIS A 195 -4.88 -2.58 25.34
N TYR A 196 -4.23 -1.60 25.99
CA TYR A 196 -4.30 -0.21 25.51
C TYR A 196 -3.54 0.01 24.21
N LEU A 197 -2.46 -0.73 23.95
CA LEU A 197 -1.72 -0.67 22.68
C LEU A 197 -2.53 -1.21 21.50
N GLY A 198 -3.53 -2.06 21.78
CA GLY A 198 -4.47 -2.57 20.78
C GLY A 198 -5.55 -1.57 20.38
N LYS A 199 -5.68 -0.42 21.06
CA LYS A 199 -6.72 0.57 20.75
C LYS A 199 -6.36 1.42 19.56
N GLU A 200 -7.35 1.62 18.69
CA GLU A 200 -7.18 2.35 17.43
C GLU A 200 -6.63 3.77 17.65
N MET A 201 -7.14 4.49 18.65
CA MET A 201 -6.68 5.85 18.94
C MET A 201 -5.22 5.93 19.37
N VAL A 202 -4.72 4.89 20.06
CA VAL A 202 -3.32 4.81 20.47
C VAL A 202 -2.42 4.53 19.27
N GLN A 203 -2.86 3.68 18.34
CA GLN A 203 -2.13 3.42 17.08
C GLN A 203 -2.14 4.65 16.17
N ASN A 204 -3.25 5.37 16.13
CA ASN A 204 -3.39 6.58 15.33
C ASN A 204 -2.46 7.71 15.79
N LEU A 205 -1.95 7.70 17.04
CA LEU A 205 -0.94 8.66 17.49
C LEU A 205 0.32 8.66 16.62
N VAL A 206 0.77 7.48 16.18
CA VAL A 206 1.97 7.36 15.32
C VAL A 206 1.71 8.03 13.97
N VAL A 207 0.53 7.80 13.39
CA VAL A 207 0.11 8.41 12.12
C VAL A 207 -0.06 9.92 12.30
N LEU A 208 -0.74 10.34 13.37
CA LEU A 208 -0.97 11.74 13.69
C LEU A 208 0.36 12.51 13.73
N ARG A 209 1.38 11.97 14.40
CA ARG A 209 2.66 12.65 14.60
C ARG A 209 3.54 12.68 13.35
N PHE A 210 3.62 11.58 12.60
CA PHE A 210 4.64 11.44 11.56
C PHE A 210 4.10 11.53 10.12
N ALA A 211 2.79 11.34 9.90
CA ALA A 211 2.19 11.54 8.57
C ALA A 211 1.77 13.00 8.32
N ASN A 212 1.61 13.80 9.38
CA ASN A 212 1.11 15.17 9.28
C ASN A 212 2.22 16.20 9.48
N ARG A 213 2.49 16.96 8.42
CA ARG A 213 3.53 18.01 8.42
C ARG A 213 3.28 19.11 9.46
N ILE A 214 2.03 19.45 9.73
CA ILE A 214 1.67 20.49 10.71
C ILE A 214 2.19 20.11 12.10
N PHE A 215 1.86 18.90 12.55
CA PHE A 215 2.29 18.41 13.86
C PHE A 215 3.82 18.29 13.96
N SER A 216 4.52 17.92 12.89
CA SER A 216 6.00 17.81 12.93
C SER A 216 6.72 19.09 13.40
N ARG A 217 6.13 20.28 13.20
CA ARG A 217 6.71 21.59 13.56
C ARG A 217 6.32 22.07 14.95
N VAL A 218 5.11 21.74 15.41
CA VAL A 218 4.57 22.20 16.70
C VAL A 218 4.78 21.18 17.84
N TRP A 219 5.35 20.00 17.56
CA TRP A 219 5.55 18.94 18.55
C TRP A 219 6.88 19.06 19.32
N ASN A 220 7.14 20.20 19.94
CA ASN A 220 8.38 20.50 20.67
C ASN A 220 8.12 21.42 21.88
N ARG A 221 9.14 21.58 22.74
CA ARG A 221 9.10 22.47 23.92
C ARG A 221 8.81 23.93 23.63
N ASP A 222 9.07 24.42 22.43
CA ASP A 222 8.86 25.82 22.06
C ASP A 222 7.37 26.11 21.84
N SER A 223 6.61 25.10 21.42
CA SER A 223 5.18 25.22 21.14
C SER A 223 4.30 24.60 22.24
N ILE A 224 4.75 23.52 22.89
CA ILE A 224 3.99 22.79 23.91
C ILE A 224 4.37 23.28 25.31
N ALA A 225 3.36 23.61 26.12
CA ALA A 225 3.52 23.99 27.51
C ALA A 225 3.56 22.77 28.43
N ALA A 226 2.56 21.88 28.31
CA ALA A 226 2.41 20.69 29.15
C ALA A 226 1.60 19.60 28.46
N ILE A 227 1.83 18.35 28.86
CA ILE A 227 1.09 17.18 28.38
C ILE A 227 0.46 16.47 29.58
N ILE A 228 -0.84 16.21 29.53
CA ILE A 228 -1.53 15.41 30.55
C ILE A 228 -2.20 14.20 29.92
N ILE A 229 -1.96 13.03 30.51
CA ILE A 229 -2.56 11.77 30.12
C ILE A 229 -3.45 11.31 31.27
N ILE A 230 -4.75 11.21 31.00
CA ILE A 230 -5.78 10.99 32.01
C ILE A 230 -6.41 9.61 31.80
N PHE A 231 -6.56 8.87 32.89
CA PHE A 231 -7.37 7.68 33.01
C PHE A 231 -8.29 7.82 34.22
N LYS A 232 -9.59 7.72 33.99
CA LYS A 232 -10.63 7.70 35.01
C LYS A 232 -11.56 6.52 34.78
N GLU A 233 -11.92 5.84 35.85
CA GLU A 233 -13.01 4.88 35.91
C GLU A 233 -14.08 5.38 36.89
N ASP A 234 -15.34 5.25 36.48
CA ASP A 234 -16.53 5.49 37.30
C ASP A 234 -16.85 4.33 38.24
N ILE A 235 -16.21 3.18 38.03
CA ILE A 235 -16.39 1.95 38.82
C ILE A 235 -15.28 1.82 39.87
N GLY A 236 -15.61 1.28 41.04
CA GLY A 236 -14.68 0.92 42.12
C GLY A 236 -14.07 -0.49 41.97
N THR A 237 -13.81 -1.17 43.08
CA THR A 237 -13.20 -2.53 43.09
C THR A 237 -14.17 -3.70 42.92
N GLN A 238 -15.48 -3.49 43.08
CA GLN A 238 -16.55 -4.48 42.87
C GLN A 238 -16.23 -5.89 43.43
N GLY A 239 -15.77 -5.98 44.69
CA GLY A 239 -15.47 -7.26 45.36
C GLY A 239 -14.12 -7.90 44.97
N ARG A 240 -13.31 -7.21 44.15
CA ARG A 240 -11.92 -7.60 43.81
C ARG A 240 -10.88 -6.83 44.61
N GLY A 241 -11.28 -6.17 45.71
CA GLY A 241 -10.40 -5.33 46.53
C GLY A 241 -9.12 -6.05 46.96
N GLY A 242 -9.21 -7.30 47.43
CA GLY A 242 -8.03 -8.05 47.89
C GLY A 242 -6.99 -8.34 46.81
N TYR A 243 -7.40 -8.53 45.55
CA TYR A 243 -6.46 -8.63 44.43
C TYR A 243 -5.90 -7.26 44.06
N PHE A 244 -6.75 -6.23 44.04
CA PHE A 244 -6.34 -4.87 43.68
C PHE A 244 -5.34 -4.29 44.69
N ASP A 245 -5.44 -4.66 45.98
CA ASP A 245 -4.55 -4.18 47.04
C ASP A 245 -3.08 -4.55 46.81
N GLU A 246 -2.82 -5.67 46.13
CA GLU A 246 -1.44 -6.08 45.80
C GLU A 246 -0.79 -5.25 44.68
N PHE A 247 -1.60 -4.62 43.82
CA PHE A 247 -1.12 -3.91 42.64
C PHE A 247 -1.29 -2.38 42.78
N GLY A 248 -2.46 -1.93 43.20
CA GLY A 248 -2.82 -0.51 43.28
C GLY A 248 -2.88 0.17 41.91
N ILE A 249 -3.31 1.43 41.89
CA ILE A 249 -3.51 2.17 40.63
C ILE A 249 -2.18 2.43 39.88
N ILE A 250 -1.08 2.59 40.62
CA ILE A 250 0.23 2.89 40.04
C ILE A 250 0.78 1.70 39.24
N ARG A 251 0.73 0.48 39.78
CA ARG A 251 1.24 -0.72 39.07
C ARG A 251 0.29 -1.16 37.96
N ASP A 252 -1.02 -1.06 38.18
CA ASP A 252 -2.01 -1.55 37.20
C ASP A 252 -2.13 -0.61 35.99
N VAL A 253 -2.19 0.71 36.22
CA VAL A 253 -2.53 1.70 35.18
C VAL A 253 -1.37 2.61 34.81
N ILE A 254 -0.66 3.20 35.78
CA ILE A 254 0.38 4.20 35.48
C ILE A 254 1.61 3.53 34.85
N GLN A 255 2.15 2.49 35.48
CA GLN A 255 3.36 1.79 35.03
C GLN A 255 3.16 1.10 33.67
N ASN A 256 1.95 0.63 33.37
CA ASN A 256 1.61 -0.02 32.10
C ASN A 256 0.99 1.00 31.13
N HIS A 257 -0.34 1.14 31.16
CA HIS A 257 -1.13 1.84 30.14
C HIS A 257 -0.65 3.27 29.88
N LEU A 258 -0.48 4.07 30.94
CA LEU A 258 -0.13 5.48 30.77
C LEU A 258 1.32 5.66 30.32
N MET A 259 2.24 4.85 30.84
CA MET A 259 3.65 4.87 30.42
C MET A 259 3.79 4.50 28.93
N GLN A 260 2.98 3.54 28.45
CA GLN A 260 2.95 3.16 27.04
C GLN A 260 2.43 4.28 26.13
N ILE A 261 1.38 4.99 26.54
CA ILE A 261 0.88 6.14 25.77
C ILE A 261 1.91 7.28 25.79
N LEU A 262 2.54 7.54 26.95
CA LEU A 262 3.61 8.54 27.08
C LEU A 262 4.75 8.26 26.12
N SER A 263 5.23 7.02 26.03
CA SER A 263 6.35 6.68 25.15
C SER A 263 6.01 6.94 23.67
N ILE A 264 4.79 6.64 23.24
CA ILE A 264 4.31 6.91 21.86
C ILE A 264 4.15 8.42 21.59
N VAL A 265 3.66 9.20 22.56
CA VAL A 265 3.51 10.66 22.44
C VAL A 265 4.87 11.35 22.36
N ALA A 266 5.87 10.83 23.06
CA ALA A 266 7.17 11.47 23.24
C ALA A 266 8.28 10.99 22.28
N MET A 267 8.17 9.78 21.68
CA MET A 267 9.23 9.18 20.85
C MET A 267 9.62 10.01 19.62
N GLU A 268 10.84 9.87 19.13
CA GLU A 268 11.26 10.47 17.85
C GLU A 268 10.68 9.70 16.66
N ALA A 269 10.83 10.26 15.45
CA ALA A 269 10.41 9.58 14.23
C ALA A 269 11.21 8.29 14.04
N PRO A 270 10.56 7.11 14.02
CA PRO A 270 11.26 5.84 13.84
C PRO A 270 11.81 5.73 12.41
N ARG A 271 12.87 4.94 12.23
CA ARG A 271 13.49 4.70 10.92
C ARG A 271 12.51 4.07 9.91
N SER A 272 11.62 3.20 10.40
CA SER A 272 10.57 2.57 9.61
C SER A 272 9.35 2.22 10.47
N THR A 273 8.30 1.68 9.84
CA THR A 273 7.10 1.19 10.54
C THR A 273 7.26 -0.23 11.10
N LYS A 274 8.47 -0.80 11.09
CA LYS A 274 8.75 -2.10 11.71
C LYS A 274 8.64 -2.00 13.24
N GLY A 275 8.17 -3.07 13.86
CA GLY A 275 7.95 -3.12 15.30
C GLY A 275 9.23 -2.93 16.14
N GLU A 276 10.40 -3.31 15.64
CA GLU A 276 11.68 -3.06 16.35
C GLU A 276 12.05 -1.59 16.39
N ASP A 277 12.04 -0.91 15.23
CA ASP A 277 12.39 0.52 15.15
C ASP A 277 11.50 1.38 16.07
N ILE A 278 10.21 1.08 16.14
CA ILE A 278 9.27 1.79 17.03
C ILE A 278 9.58 1.52 18.50
N ARG A 279 9.83 0.25 18.86
CA ARG A 279 10.15 -0.13 20.26
C ARG A 279 11.49 0.48 20.70
N ASP A 280 12.47 0.58 19.81
CA ASP A 280 13.75 1.23 20.10
C ASP A 280 13.57 2.72 20.42
N GLU A 281 12.74 3.44 19.67
CA GLU A 281 12.45 4.85 19.96
C GLU A 281 11.66 5.04 21.26
N LYS A 282 10.75 4.12 21.60
CA LYS A 282 10.07 4.13 22.92
C LYS A 282 11.08 3.97 24.06
N VAL A 283 11.98 2.99 23.97
CA VAL A 283 12.99 2.72 25.01
C VAL A 283 13.95 3.91 25.17
N LYS A 284 14.34 4.58 24.08
CA LYS A 284 15.15 5.81 24.15
C LYS A 284 14.50 6.90 25.00
N VAL A 285 13.18 7.07 24.90
CA VAL A 285 12.44 8.02 25.74
C VAL A 285 12.48 7.59 27.20
N LEU A 286 12.11 6.35 27.50
CA LEU A 286 12.02 5.86 28.89
C LEU A 286 13.37 5.96 29.62
N ARG A 287 14.48 5.67 28.93
CA ARG A 287 15.84 5.85 29.47
C ARG A 287 16.18 7.30 29.86
N ARG A 288 15.51 8.28 29.26
CA ARG A 288 15.71 9.71 29.56
C ARG A 288 14.79 10.23 30.65
N ILE A 289 13.87 9.42 31.15
CA ILE A 289 12.99 9.77 32.27
C ILE A 289 13.70 9.49 33.59
N GLN A 290 13.74 10.50 34.46
CA GLN A 290 14.26 10.36 35.81
C GLN A 290 13.28 9.56 36.70
N PRO A 291 13.77 8.80 37.68
CA PRO A 291 12.89 8.14 38.65
C PRO A 291 12.01 9.16 39.38
N ILE A 292 10.76 8.78 39.62
CA ILE A 292 9.77 9.66 40.26
C ILE A 292 10.19 9.91 41.72
N LYS A 293 9.96 11.14 42.19
CA LYS A 293 10.12 11.52 43.60
C LYS A 293 8.76 11.77 44.24
N MET A 294 8.64 11.60 45.55
CA MET A 294 7.38 11.82 46.26
C MET A 294 6.88 13.28 46.22
N GLU A 295 7.73 14.26 45.99
CA GLU A 295 7.33 15.67 45.84
C GLU A 295 6.46 15.94 44.60
N ASP A 296 6.54 15.05 43.61
CA ASP A 296 5.86 15.16 42.31
C ASP A 296 4.66 14.20 42.19
N VAL A 297 4.21 13.64 43.32
CA VAL A 297 3.14 12.64 43.38
C VAL A 297 2.01 13.10 44.28
N THR A 298 0.78 12.98 43.80
CA THR A 298 -0.44 13.11 44.61
C THR A 298 -1.11 11.75 44.71
N LEU A 299 -1.39 11.29 45.94
CA LEU A 299 -2.03 9.99 46.20
C LEU A 299 -3.41 10.19 46.83
N GLY A 300 -4.38 9.39 46.40
CA GLY A 300 -5.72 9.40 46.96
C GLY A 300 -6.34 8.01 47.13
N GLN A 301 -7.29 7.92 48.05
CA GLN A 301 -8.09 6.72 48.30
C GLN A 301 -9.59 7.07 48.38
N TYR A 302 -10.46 6.35 47.65
CA TYR A 302 -11.87 6.70 47.64
C TYR A 302 -12.62 6.24 48.89
N VAL A 303 -13.54 7.09 49.35
CA VAL A 303 -14.50 6.80 50.42
C VAL A 303 -15.92 6.78 49.87
N GLY A 304 -16.78 5.94 50.46
CA GLY A 304 -18.18 5.82 50.03
C GLY A 304 -18.94 7.13 50.23
N ASP A 305 -19.77 7.49 49.24
CA ASP A 305 -20.67 8.63 49.35
C ASP A 305 -21.98 8.20 50.01
N LYS A 306 -22.17 8.63 51.26
CA LYS A 306 -23.35 8.32 52.08
C LYS A 306 -24.64 8.93 51.51
N ASN A 307 -24.54 9.94 50.64
CA ASN A 307 -25.69 10.67 50.09
C ASN A 307 -26.15 10.14 48.72
N SER A 308 -25.45 9.17 48.12
CA SER A 308 -25.79 8.60 46.81
C SER A 308 -27.03 7.70 46.87
N SER A 309 -27.82 7.72 45.79
CA SER A 309 -28.99 6.85 45.58
C SER A 309 -28.61 5.41 45.19
N ASN A 310 -27.39 5.18 44.69
CA ASN A 310 -26.89 3.85 44.32
C ASN A 310 -26.21 3.15 45.50
N GLU A 311 -26.60 1.91 45.81
CA GLU A 311 -26.02 1.12 46.91
C GLU A 311 -24.52 0.86 46.76
N GLU A 312 -24.00 0.75 45.52
CA GLU A 312 -22.57 0.56 45.27
C GLU A 312 -21.72 1.79 45.61
N HIS A 313 -22.26 3.01 45.39
CA HIS A 313 -21.52 4.26 45.63
C HIS A 313 -21.39 4.56 47.14
N ARG A 314 -22.18 3.89 47.98
CA ARG A 314 -22.16 4.03 49.45
C ARG A 314 -21.01 3.28 50.12
N LYS A 315 -20.35 2.34 49.41
CA LYS A 315 -19.23 1.55 49.93
C LYS A 315 -17.89 2.19 49.54
N GLY A 316 -17.01 2.38 50.52
CA GLY A 316 -15.63 2.83 50.31
C GLY A 316 -14.69 1.68 49.96
N TYR A 317 -13.43 2.00 49.66
CA TYR A 317 -12.40 0.99 49.35
C TYR A 317 -12.13 0.05 50.54
N LEU A 318 -12.06 0.60 51.75
CA LEU A 318 -11.80 -0.15 52.99
C LEU A 318 -13.02 -0.94 53.51
N ASP A 319 -14.19 -0.78 52.88
CA ASP A 319 -15.41 -1.51 53.24
C ASP A 319 -15.54 -2.86 52.49
N ASP A 320 -14.61 -3.16 51.57
CA ASP A 320 -14.56 -4.42 50.81
C ASP A 320 -13.96 -5.55 51.67
N GLU A 321 -14.57 -6.74 51.70
CA GLU A 321 -14.22 -7.84 52.63
C GLU A 321 -12.78 -8.36 52.46
N GLY A 322 -12.19 -8.16 51.29
CA GLY A 322 -10.83 -8.61 50.96
C GLY A 322 -9.71 -7.62 51.27
N VAL A 323 -10.00 -6.41 51.78
CA VAL A 323 -9.01 -5.33 51.95
C VAL A 323 -8.68 -5.10 53.43
N PRO A 324 -7.39 -5.02 53.82
CA PRO A 324 -7.01 -4.62 55.18
C PRO A 324 -7.47 -3.20 55.52
N LYS A 325 -8.04 -2.98 56.71
CA LYS A 325 -8.56 -1.66 57.14
C LYS A 325 -7.48 -0.59 57.32
N ASP A 326 -6.22 -0.99 57.41
CA ASP A 326 -5.03 -0.15 57.49
C ASP A 326 -4.31 0.01 56.14
N SER A 327 -4.91 -0.44 55.04
CA SER A 327 -4.30 -0.35 53.71
C SER A 327 -4.11 1.10 53.26
N LYS A 328 -2.87 1.43 52.89
CA LYS A 328 -2.48 2.71 52.27
C LYS A 328 -2.47 2.66 50.74
N THR A 329 -3.01 1.61 50.14
CA THR A 329 -2.97 1.44 48.68
C THR A 329 -3.75 2.57 47.98
N PRO A 330 -3.11 3.33 47.07
CA PRO A 330 -3.77 4.42 46.37
C PRO A 330 -4.73 3.89 45.30
N THR A 331 -5.95 4.44 45.29
CA THR A 331 -6.95 4.22 44.23
C THR A 331 -6.97 5.37 43.21
N PHE A 332 -6.31 6.48 43.55
CA PHE A 332 -6.01 7.61 42.68
C PHE A 332 -4.52 7.97 42.81
N ALA A 333 -3.87 8.25 41.69
CA ALA A 333 -2.53 8.80 41.68
C ALA A 333 -2.35 9.80 40.52
N GLN A 334 -1.69 10.91 40.80
CA GLN A 334 -1.16 11.82 39.80
C GLN A 334 0.36 11.87 39.95
N VAL A 335 1.07 11.72 38.84
CA VAL A 335 2.54 11.72 38.80
C VAL A 335 3.00 12.71 37.75
N VAL A 336 3.96 13.57 38.11
CA VAL A 336 4.64 14.45 37.15
C VAL A 336 5.99 13.85 36.78
N MET A 337 6.29 13.80 35.49
CA MET A 337 7.54 13.28 34.93
C MET A 337 8.16 14.31 33.98
N HIS A 338 9.48 14.28 33.89
CA HIS A 338 10.25 15.07 32.94
C HIS A 338 11.12 14.16 32.08
N ILE A 339 11.21 14.48 30.79
CA ILE A 339 11.99 13.72 29.81
C ILE A 339 13.24 14.55 29.47
N ASN A 340 14.42 14.04 29.84
CA ASN A 340 15.68 14.74 29.64
C ASN A 340 16.20 14.55 28.21
N ASN A 341 15.60 15.24 27.24
CA ASN A 341 16.09 15.33 25.87
C ASN A 341 15.83 16.73 25.29
N GLU A 342 16.47 17.07 24.17
CA GLU A 342 16.37 18.41 23.55
C GLU A 342 14.92 18.82 23.24
N ARG A 343 14.07 17.86 22.83
CA ARG A 343 12.69 18.12 22.43
C ARG A 343 11.77 18.49 23.59
N TRP A 344 11.92 17.82 24.74
CA TRP A 344 11.00 17.87 25.88
C TRP A 344 11.59 18.51 27.13
N ASP A 345 12.81 19.04 27.03
CA ASP A 345 13.45 19.77 28.14
C ASP A 345 12.55 20.91 28.64
N GLY A 346 12.25 20.88 29.94
CA GLY A 346 11.34 21.82 30.60
C GLY A 346 9.83 21.59 30.41
N VAL A 347 9.40 20.57 29.65
CA VAL A 347 7.98 20.24 29.45
C VAL A 347 7.54 19.15 30.43
N PRO A 348 6.55 19.39 31.31
CA PRO A 348 6.05 18.40 32.23
C PRO A 348 5.08 17.42 31.55
N PHE A 349 5.25 16.13 31.84
CA PHE A 349 4.32 15.06 31.51
C PHE A 349 3.57 14.63 32.77
N ILE A 350 2.27 14.88 32.80
CA ILE A 350 1.41 14.61 33.95
C ILE A 350 0.58 13.35 33.67
N LEU A 351 0.79 12.29 34.43
CA LEU A 351 0.02 11.05 34.35
C LEU A 351 -0.99 11.01 35.48
N ARG A 352 -2.28 10.93 35.17
CA ARG A 352 -3.37 10.89 36.16
C ARG A 352 -4.19 9.62 35.99
N GLY A 353 -4.23 8.78 37.02
CA GLY A 353 -5.03 7.56 37.04
C GLY A 353 -5.91 7.49 38.28
N GLY A 354 -7.18 7.09 38.15
CA GLY A 354 -8.01 6.83 39.32
C GLY A 354 -9.28 6.04 39.06
N LYS A 355 -9.78 5.40 40.12
CA LYS A 355 -11.05 4.67 40.17
C LYS A 355 -12.10 5.42 41.00
N ALA A 356 -13.37 5.03 40.85
CA ALA A 356 -14.50 5.64 41.56
C ALA A 356 -14.61 7.17 41.35
N LEU A 357 -14.30 7.65 40.15
CA LEU A 357 -14.37 9.06 39.77
C LEU A 357 -15.72 9.38 39.10
N ASN A 358 -15.93 10.65 38.76
CA ASN A 358 -17.17 11.18 38.19
C ASN A 358 -17.59 10.57 36.84
N GLU A 359 -16.64 10.09 36.05
CA GLU A 359 -16.88 9.58 34.70
C GLU A 359 -15.79 8.59 34.28
N LYS A 360 -16.13 7.69 33.35
CA LYS A 360 -15.15 6.87 32.64
C LYS A 360 -14.53 7.67 31.50
N LYS A 361 -13.22 7.88 31.52
CA LYS A 361 -12.49 8.51 30.40
C LYS A 361 -11.02 8.14 30.35
N ALA A 362 -10.50 8.01 29.15
CA ALA A 362 -9.07 7.92 28.84
C ALA A 362 -8.76 8.91 27.72
N GLU A 363 -7.89 9.88 27.96
CA GLU A 363 -7.56 10.92 26.99
C GLU A 363 -6.12 11.43 27.15
N VAL A 364 -5.54 11.87 26.04
CA VAL A 364 -4.28 12.61 26.00
C VAL A 364 -4.60 14.05 25.65
N ARG A 365 -4.11 14.99 26.44
CA ARG A 365 -4.29 16.43 26.26
C ARG A 365 -2.93 17.08 26.13
N ILE A 366 -2.74 17.83 25.04
CA ILE A 366 -1.51 18.54 24.73
C ILE A 366 -1.87 20.01 24.69
N GLN A 367 -1.37 20.77 25.67
CA GLN A 367 -1.64 22.20 25.79
C GLN A 367 -0.49 22.99 25.16
N PHE A 368 -0.82 23.90 24.25
CA PHE A 368 0.15 24.79 23.61
C PHE A 368 0.47 25.99 24.50
N ARG A 369 1.62 26.64 24.26
CA ARG A 369 2.03 27.87 24.98
C ARG A 369 1.14 29.05 24.59
N ASP A 370 1.14 30.07 25.45
CA ASP A 370 0.45 31.34 25.19
C ASP A 370 1.01 32.06 23.96
N MET A 371 0.14 32.76 23.22
CA MET A 371 0.56 33.61 22.11
C MET A 371 1.26 34.87 22.66
N PRO A 372 2.53 35.13 22.29
CA PRO A 372 3.25 36.29 22.79
C PRO A 372 2.65 37.58 22.20
N GLY A 373 2.30 38.53 23.07
CA GLY A 373 1.76 39.84 22.65
C GLY A 373 0.35 39.79 22.08
N SER A 374 -0.52 38.91 22.59
CA SER A 374 -1.91 38.78 22.14
C SER A 374 -2.65 40.13 22.20
N MET A 375 -3.09 40.60 21.03
CA MET A 375 -3.87 41.84 20.85
C MET A 375 -5.37 41.64 21.12
N PHE A 376 -5.77 40.42 21.50
CA PHE A 376 -7.15 40.03 21.74
C PHE A 376 -7.49 39.83 23.22
N GLU A 377 -6.64 40.33 24.12
CA GLU A 377 -6.96 40.47 25.54
C GLU A 377 -7.97 41.61 25.72
N VAL A 378 -9.23 41.27 25.95
CA VAL A 378 -10.32 42.22 26.20
C VAL A 378 -10.70 42.13 27.67
N ASP A 379 -10.83 43.27 28.35
CA ASP A 379 -11.22 43.37 29.77
C ASP A 379 -10.31 42.64 30.79
N GLY A 380 -9.03 42.40 30.44
CA GLY A 380 -8.06 41.75 31.33
C GLY A 380 -8.19 40.22 31.39
N GLU A 381 -9.08 39.62 30.59
CA GLU A 381 -9.14 38.17 30.39
C GLU A 381 -8.12 37.74 29.33
N LYS A 382 -7.22 36.83 29.71
CA LYS A 382 -6.26 36.21 28.77
C LYS A 382 -6.98 35.26 27.84
N THR A 383 -6.56 35.22 26.58
CA THR A 383 -7.00 34.23 25.61
C THR A 383 -6.66 32.82 26.10
N ALA A 384 -7.60 31.87 25.96
CA ALA A 384 -7.36 30.48 26.34
C ALA A 384 -6.23 29.87 25.51
N ARG A 385 -5.46 28.94 26.08
CA ARG A 385 -4.44 28.19 25.34
C ARG A 385 -5.10 27.20 24.40
N ASP A 386 -4.57 27.08 23.19
CA ASP A 386 -4.99 26.03 22.27
C ASP A 386 -4.66 24.64 22.87
N GLU A 387 -5.53 23.66 22.65
CA GLU A 387 -5.40 22.33 23.25
C GLU A 387 -5.75 21.24 22.24
N LEU A 388 -4.82 20.33 21.95
CA LEU A 388 -5.10 19.13 21.17
C LEU A 388 -5.50 17.99 22.11
N VAL A 389 -6.71 17.47 21.93
CA VAL A 389 -7.26 16.41 22.75
C VAL A 389 -7.51 15.16 21.93
N ILE A 390 -6.99 14.04 22.41
CA ILE A 390 -7.09 12.72 21.78
C ILE A 390 -7.79 11.81 22.79
N ARG A 391 -9.07 11.57 22.56
CA ARG A 391 -9.92 10.77 23.43
C ARG A 391 -9.82 9.31 22.99
N VAL A 392 -9.24 8.47 23.85
CA VAL A 392 -8.99 7.05 23.60
C VAL A 392 -10.25 6.23 23.88
N GLN A 393 -10.99 6.53 24.96
CA GLN A 393 -12.28 5.91 25.27
C GLN A 393 -12.99 6.63 26.44
N PRO A 394 -14.30 6.47 26.65
CA PRO A 394 -15.29 6.06 25.64
C PRO A 394 -15.44 7.17 24.59
N ASN A 395 -16.03 6.87 23.43
CA ASN A 395 -16.25 7.80 22.31
C ASN A 395 -14.94 8.35 21.75
N GLU A 396 -14.33 7.55 20.88
CA GLU A 396 -13.07 7.86 20.21
C GLU A 396 -13.18 9.14 19.37
N ALA A 397 -12.34 10.12 19.69
CA ALA A 397 -12.34 11.43 19.03
C ALA A 397 -10.96 12.07 19.05
N ILE A 398 -10.68 12.91 18.06
CA ILE A 398 -9.53 13.84 18.04
C ILE A 398 -10.09 15.22 17.77
N TYR A 399 -9.90 16.14 18.69
CA TYR A 399 -10.33 17.51 18.49
C TYR A 399 -9.25 18.50 18.92
N LEU A 400 -9.17 19.60 18.18
CA LEU A 400 -8.29 20.71 18.48
C LEU A 400 -9.14 21.89 18.95
N LYS A 401 -8.95 22.27 20.22
CA LYS A 401 -9.53 23.50 20.77
C LYS A 401 -8.74 24.70 20.31
N MET A 402 -9.45 25.69 19.79
CA MET A 402 -8.90 26.92 19.26
C MET A 402 -9.82 28.11 19.51
N ASN A 403 -9.19 29.27 19.54
CA ASN A 403 -9.84 30.54 19.71
C ASN A 403 -10.45 31.04 18.39
N ASN A 404 -11.76 31.29 18.35
CA ASN A 404 -12.47 31.85 17.20
C ASN A 404 -13.27 33.11 17.56
N LYS A 405 -13.59 33.92 16.55
CA LYS A 405 -14.49 35.07 16.75
C LYS A 405 -15.91 34.59 17.02
N ARG A 406 -16.53 35.12 18.07
CA ARG A 406 -17.93 34.87 18.40
C ARG A 406 -18.87 35.37 17.28
N PRO A 407 -19.69 34.50 16.65
CA PRO A 407 -20.60 34.92 15.58
C PRO A 407 -21.68 35.89 16.08
N GLY A 408 -21.93 36.96 15.33
CA GLY A 408 -23.05 37.88 15.58
C GLY A 408 -22.81 39.00 16.61
N GLU A 409 -21.66 39.04 17.28
CA GLU A 409 -21.30 40.12 18.22
C GLU A 409 -20.53 41.26 17.50
N MET A 410 -20.84 42.52 17.84
CA MET A 410 -20.13 43.70 17.32
C MET A 410 -18.75 43.79 18.01
N GLY A 411 -17.67 43.43 17.31
CA GLY A 411 -16.29 43.48 17.82
C GLY A 411 -15.43 42.25 17.46
N PHE A 412 -14.30 42.09 18.14
CA PHE A 412 -13.38 40.94 18.03
C PHE A 412 -13.34 40.11 19.32
N ARG A 413 -14.52 39.86 19.91
CA ARG A 413 -14.60 38.98 21.08
C ARG A 413 -14.30 37.54 20.69
N VAL A 414 -13.37 36.93 21.41
CA VAL A 414 -12.87 35.58 21.17
C VAL A 414 -13.65 34.58 22.03
N GLU A 415 -13.95 33.42 21.48
CA GLU A 415 -14.59 32.28 22.14
C GLU A 415 -13.81 30.99 21.81
N GLU A 416 -13.66 30.10 22.79
CA GLU A 416 -13.02 28.79 22.60
C GLU A 416 -13.99 27.86 21.85
N THR A 417 -13.54 27.33 20.72
CA THR A 417 -14.30 26.41 19.85
C THR A 417 -13.41 25.25 19.43
N GLU A 418 -13.93 24.27 18.68
CA GLU A 418 -13.16 23.10 18.28
C GLU A 418 -13.26 22.74 16.81
N LEU A 419 -12.20 22.10 16.31
CA LEU A 419 -12.24 21.27 15.12
C LEU A 419 -12.31 19.82 15.57
N ASP A 420 -13.47 19.17 15.40
CA ASP A 420 -13.71 17.81 15.89
C ASP A 420 -13.66 16.75 14.78
N LEU A 421 -12.96 15.65 15.05
CA LEU A 421 -12.96 14.40 14.32
C LEU A 421 -13.44 13.28 15.26
N THR A 422 -14.76 13.19 15.43
CA THR A 422 -15.39 12.07 16.14
C THR A 422 -15.48 10.84 15.23
N TYR A 423 -14.84 9.74 15.61
CA TYR A 423 -14.70 8.54 14.76
C TYR A 423 -16.05 7.90 14.43
N ASN A 424 -16.95 7.81 15.42
CA ASN A 424 -18.26 7.20 15.25
C ASN A 424 -19.17 7.96 14.27
N GLU A 425 -18.98 9.27 14.15
CA GLU A 425 -19.73 10.10 13.20
C GLU A 425 -19.14 10.04 11.79
N ARG A 426 -17.80 9.98 11.69
CA ARG A 426 -17.11 9.96 10.40
C ARG A 426 -17.15 8.59 9.72
N TYR A 427 -17.08 7.52 10.51
CA TYR A 427 -16.99 6.13 10.04
C TYR A 427 -18.25 5.33 10.43
N GLN A 428 -19.43 5.85 10.11
CA GLN A 428 -20.69 5.15 10.41
C GLN A 428 -20.75 3.79 9.69
N GLY A 429 -20.97 2.73 10.46
CA GLY A 429 -21.04 1.36 9.95
C GLY A 429 -19.71 0.59 10.00
N VAL A 430 -18.60 1.22 10.37
CA VAL A 430 -17.34 0.51 10.68
C VAL A 430 -17.40 0.03 12.13
N LYS A 431 -17.43 -1.29 12.33
CA LYS A 431 -17.23 -1.87 13.67
C LYS A 431 -15.72 -1.97 13.91
N LEU A 432 -15.20 -1.13 14.81
CA LEU A 432 -13.81 -1.24 15.26
C LEU A 432 -13.65 -2.55 16.05
N PRO A 433 -12.63 -3.38 15.75
CA PRO A 433 -12.32 -4.55 16.56
C PRO A 433 -12.01 -4.13 17.99
N ASP A 434 -12.37 -4.95 18.97
CA ASP A 434 -11.94 -4.71 20.33
C ASP A 434 -10.40 -4.83 20.44
N ALA A 435 -9.79 -4.16 21.41
CA ALA A 435 -8.34 -4.05 21.48
C ALA A 435 -7.65 -5.43 21.63
N TYR A 436 -8.29 -6.36 22.34
CA TYR A 436 -7.83 -7.75 22.45
C TYR A 436 -7.91 -8.52 21.14
N GLU A 437 -8.99 -8.33 20.38
CA GLU A 437 -9.18 -8.99 19.09
C GLU A 437 -8.09 -8.56 18.10
N ARG A 438 -7.77 -7.27 18.10
CA ARG A 438 -6.71 -6.71 17.27
C ARG A 438 -5.33 -7.27 17.64
N LEU A 439 -4.99 -7.32 18.92
CA LEU A 439 -3.70 -7.86 19.36
C LEU A 439 -3.56 -9.33 18.99
N ILE A 440 -4.59 -10.15 19.20
CA ILE A 440 -4.55 -11.58 18.82
C ILE A 440 -4.30 -11.74 17.32
N LEU A 441 -4.91 -10.90 16.47
CA LEU A 441 -4.67 -10.88 15.03
C LEU A 441 -3.20 -10.58 14.70
N ASP A 442 -2.60 -9.59 15.36
CA ASP A 442 -1.19 -9.24 15.19
C ASP A 442 -0.27 -10.41 15.56
N VAL A 443 -0.63 -11.20 16.58
CA VAL A 443 0.12 -12.41 16.95
C VAL A 443 0.03 -13.49 15.88
N PHE A 444 -1.06 -13.64 15.13
CA PHE A 444 -1.13 -14.57 14.00
C PHE A 444 -0.24 -14.10 12.84
N MET A 445 -0.24 -12.79 12.56
CA MET A 445 0.59 -12.20 11.51
C MET A 445 2.09 -12.15 11.87
N GLY A 446 2.43 -12.24 13.16
CA GLY A 446 3.80 -12.11 13.65
C GLY A 446 4.28 -10.67 13.81
N HIS A 447 3.35 -9.73 13.93
CA HIS A 447 3.66 -8.33 14.14
C HIS A 447 3.88 -8.06 15.63
N GLN A 448 5.05 -7.51 15.98
CA GLN A 448 5.42 -7.21 17.38
C GLN A 448 5.22 -5.74 17.79
N ILE A 449 4.64 -4.91 16.93
CA ILE A 449 4.54 -3.45 17.11
C ILE A 449 3.76 -3.05 18.39
N ASN A 450 2.70 -3.79 18.71
CA ASN A 450 1.78 -3.49 19.81
C ASN A 450 2.07 -4.30 21.08
N PHE A 451 3.27 -4.85 21.21
CA PHE A 451 3.66 -5.71 22.34
C PHE A 451 4.88 -5.15 23.07
N VAL A 452 4.83 -5.22 24.40
CA VAL A 452 5.87 -4.67 25.27
C VAL A 452 7.11 -5.57 25.27
N ARG A 453 8.29 -4.98 25.03
CA ARG A 453 9.58 -5.67 25.05
C ARG A 453 10.16 -5.69 26.48
N SER A 454 11.05 -6.62 26.76
CA SER A 454 11.67 -6.79 28.09
C SER A 454 12.44 -5.55 28.58
N ASP A 455 13.19 -4.87 27.71
CA ASP A 455 13.93 -3.65 28.05
C ASP A 455 13.03 -2.44 28.29
N GLU A 456 11.92 -2.33 27.55
CA GLU A 456 10.89 -1.32 27.79
C GLU A 456 10.26 -1.49 29.18
N LEU A 457 9.97 -2.74 29.55
CA LEU A 457 9.42 -3.08 30.85
C LEU A 457 10.39 -2.78 31.99
N GLU A 458 11.68 -3.10 31.81
CA GLU A 458 12.76 -2.81 32.77
C GLU A 458 12.85 -1.30 33.06
N GLU A 459 12.86 -0.46 32.00
CA GLU A 459 12.92 0.99 32.14
C GLU A 459 11.64 1.57 32.76
N ALA A 460 10.46 1.05 32.40
CA ALA A 460 9.20 1.46 33.00
C ALA A 460 9.18 1.17 34.52
N TRP A 461 9.69 0.01 34.95
CA TRP A 461 9.81 -0.31 36.38
C TRP A 461 10.88 0.52 37.07
N ARG A 462 12.05 0.78 36.44
CA ARG A 462 13.09 1.67 37.00
C ARG A 462 12.53 3.03 37.40
N ILE A 463 11.62 3.58 36.61
CA ILE A 463 11.02 4.90 36.85
C ILE A 463 10.09 4.89 38.07
N VAL A 464 9.32 3.81 38.25
CA VAL A 464 8.19 3.75 39.20
C VAL A 464 8.55 3.07 40.53
N THR A 465 9.46 2.10 40.53
CA THR A 465 9.82 1.31 41.72
C THR A 465 10.22 2.14 42.94
N PRO A 466 11.01 3.24 42.85
CA PRO A 466 11.39 4.01 44.04
C PRO A 466 10.19 4.56 44.84
N VAL A 467 9.20 5.13 44.16
CA VAL A 467 7.96 5.62 44.80
C VAL A 467 7.16 4.48 45.41
N LEU A 468 7.08 3.34 44.72
CA LEU A 468 6.38 2.17 45.23
C LEU A 468 7.03 1.63 46.51
N SER A 469 8.37 1.58 46.56
CA SER A 469 9.10 1.17 47.77
C SER A 469 8.84 2.10 48.95
N GLU A 470 8.71 3.42 48.72
CA GLU A 470 8.36 4.38 49.77
C GLU A 470 6.90 4.26 50.23
N ILE A 471 5.97 3.92 49.33
CA ILE A 471 4.54 3.70 49.65
C ILE A 471 4.35 2.41 50.45
N ASP A 472 5.02 1.33 50.04
CA ASP A 472 4.90 0.01 50.66
C ASP A 472 5.62 -0.05 52.03
N ASP A 473 6.57 0.85 52.30
CA ASP A 473 7.24 0.93 53.60
C ASP A 473 6.25 1.36 54.70
N LYS A 474 5.80 0.37 55.47
CA LYS A 474 4.87 0.56 56.59
C LYS A 474 5.41 1.50 57.67
N ASN A 475 6.72 1.70 57.76
CA ASN A 475 7.35 2.59 58.74
C ASN A 475 7.43 4.05 58.26
N ASN A 476 7.15 4.31 56.98
CA ASN A 476 7.18 5.65 56.42
C ASN A 476 5.90 6.42 56.77
N LYS A 477 6.04 7.40 57.67
CA LYS A 477 4.95 8.30 58.12
C LYS A 477 4.71 9.49 57.19
N ASN A 478 5.58 9.70 56.18
CA ASN A 478 5.49 10.84 55.26
C ASN A 478 4.59 10.59 54.05
N VAL A 479 4.05 9.37 53.89
CA VAL A 479 3.12 9.04 52.81
C VAL A 479 1.70 9.49 53.21
N ASN A 480 1.25 10.60 52.64
CA ASN A 480 -0.09 11.13 52.85
C ASN A 480 -1.02 10.68 51.71
N VAL A 481 -2.01 9.83 52.02
CA VAL A 481 -3.03 9.37 51.06
C VAL A 481 -4.33 10.10 51.37
N ILE A 482 -4.76 10.98 50.46
CA ILE A 482 -5.88 11.89 50.72
C ILE A 482 -7.21 11.19 50.39
N PRO A 483 -8.20 11.20 51.31
CA PRO A 483 -9.50 10.60 51.03
C PRO A 483 -10.31 11.45 50.04
N TYR A 484 -10.97 10.83 49.06
CA TYR A 484 -11.88 11.52 48.14
C TYR A 484 -13.22 10.80 47.99
N PRO A 485 -14.35 11.51 47.83
CA PRO A 485 -15.65 10.85 47.73
C PRO A 485 -15.83 10.15 46.37
N PHE A 486 -16.53 9.01 46.39
CA PHE A 486 -16.94 8.29 45.19
C PHE A 486 -17.72 9.22 44.24
N GLY A 487 -17.34 9.26 42.97
CA GLY A 487 -17.98 10.12 41.96
C GLY A 487 -17.44 11.55 41.91
N SER A 488 -16.37 11.87 42.66
CA SER A 488 -15.70 13.17 42.55
C SER A 488 -14.87 13.32 41.26
N SER A 489 -14.57 14.56 40.88
CA SER A 489 -13.75 14.88 39.71
C SER A 489 -12.25 14.58 39.89
N GLY A 490 -11.81 14.30 41.12
CA GLY A 490 -10.42 14.10 41.53
C GLY A 490 -10.07 14.93 42.78
N LEU A 491 -8.83 14.82 43.25
CA LEU A 491 -8.29 15.57 44.39
C LEU A 491 -8.03 17.04 44.05
N GLN A 492 -8.22 17.93 45.02
CA GLN A 492 -7.93 19.35 44.86
C GLN A 492 -6.42 19.61 44.74
N GLU A 493 -5.59 18.92 45.53
CA GLU A 493 -4.12 19.06 45.42
C GLU A 493 -3.59 18.65 44.04
N ALA A 494 -4.29 17.76 43.34
CA ALA A 494 -3.92 17.37 41.97
C ALA A 494 -4.09 18.53 40.96
N PHE A 495 -5.05 19.43 41.18
CA PHE A 495 -5.20 20.65 40.37
C PHE A 495 -4.17 21.71 40.73
N ASP A 496 -3.80 21.81 42.00
CA ASP A 496 -2.76 22.72 42.47
C ASP A 496 -1.38 22.36 41.89
N ILE A 497 -1.05 21.06 41.84
CA ILE A 497 0.18 20.58 41.18
C ILE A 497 0.16 20.88 39.68
N CYS A 498 -0.97 20.71 38.99
CA CYS A 498 -1.06 21.09 37.57
C CYS A 498 -0.76 22.58 37.37
N SER A 499 -1.32 23.44 38.22
CA SER A 499 -1.09 24.89 38.16
C SER A 499 0.36 25.26 38.44
N LYS A 500 1.04 24.56 39.36
CA LYS A 500 2.47 24.70 39.64
C LYS A 500 3.35 24.42 38.41
N TYR A 501 2.92 23.49 37.55
CA TYR A 501 3.64 23.06 36.35
C TYR A 501 3.10 23.70 35.06
N ASP A 502 2.57 24.93 35.15
CA ASP A 502 2.12 25.73 34.00
C ASP A 502 1.05 25.04 33.13
N TYR A 503 0.22 24.17 33.74
CA TYR A 503 -0.98 23.63 33.10
C TYR A 503 -2.20 24.39 33.60
N THR A 504 -2.89 25.11 32.70
CA THR A 504 -4.04 25.94 33.03
C THR A 504 -5.34 25.31 32.55
N TYR A 505 -6.34 25.17 33.43
CA TYR A 505 -7.68 24.73 33.05
C TYR A 505 -8.60 25.94 32.86
N SER A 506 -9.01 26.22 31.62
CA SER A 506 -9.86 27.38 31.29
C SER A 506 -11.33 27.20 31.68
N GLY A 507 -11.84 25.96 31.71
CA GLY A 507 -13.22 25.62 32.13
C GLY A 507 -14.34 26.21 31.27
N THR A 508 -13.99 26.97 30.23
CA THR A 508 -14.88 27.71 29.33
C THR A 508 -15.61 26.82 28.34
N TYR A 509 -14.98 25.71 27.93
CA TYR A 509 -15.50 24.83 26.90
C TYR A 509 -15.87 23.44 27.46
N VAL A 510 -17.11 23.01 27.20
CA VAL A 510 -17.60 21.64 27.48
C VAL A 510 -17.86 20.94 26.14
N TRP A 511 -17.07 19.91 25.86
CA TRP A 511 -17.25 19.06 24.68
C TRP A 511 -18.65 18.41 24.71
N LYS A 512 -19.46 18.64 23.68
CA LYS A 512 -20.84 18.14 23.60
C LYS A 512 -20.87 16.82 22.84
N ASP A 513 -21.21 15.76 23.56
CA ASP A 513 -21.56 14.47 22.94
C ASP A 513 -23.01 14.54 22.43
N GLU A 514 -23.21 14.64 21.12
CA GLU A 514 -24.54 14.85 20.49
C GLU A 514 -25.58 13.77 20.84
N ARG A 515 -25.19 12.65 21.46
CA ARG A 515 -26.12 11.59 21.88
C ARG A 515 -26.74 11.76 23.27
N SER A 516 -26.30 12.73 24.06
CA SER A 516 -26.81 12.91 25.44
C SER A 516 -28.17 13.66 25.54
N ASN A 517 -28.68 14.23 24.44
CA ASN A 517 -29.85 15.12 24.47
C ASN A 517 -31.17 14.55 23.90
N SER A 518 -31.31 13.22 23.74
CA SER A 518 -32.59 12.62 23.32
C SER A 518 -33.48 12.11 24.47
N GLN A 519 -33.33 12.63 25.69
CA GLN A 519 -34.22 12.33 26.82
C GLN A 519 -34.62 13.59 27.61
N THR A 520 -35.38 14.48 26.98
CA THR A 520 -36.29 15.37 27.71
C THR A 520 -37.67 15.27 27.07
N SER A 521 -38.55 14.54 27.74
CA SER A 521 -39.96 14.35 27.39
C SER A 521 -40.80 15.60 27.72
N PRO A 522 -41.80 15.97 26.89
CA PRO A 522 -42.95 16.74 27.35
C PRO A 522 -44.04 15.81 27.93
N PRO A 523 -45.01 16.33 28.70
CA PRO A 523 -45.82 15.54 29.63
C PRO A 523 -46.92 14.72 28.95
N LYS A 524 -47.29 13.65 29.66
CA LYS A 524 -48.28 12.61 29.34
C LYS A 524 -49.62 13.14 28.80
N LYS A 525 -50.17 12.44 27.80
CA LYS A 525 -51.62 12.20 27.70
C LYS A 525 -51.93 10.76 27.31
N ASN A 526 -52.67 10.17 28.23
CA ASN A 526 -53.46 8.94 28.29
C ASN A 526 -54.06 8.33 27.01
N ASP A 527 -54.07 7.00 27.07
CA ASP A 527 -55.18 6.06 26.85
C ASP A 527 -55.65 5.62 25.45
N GLU A 528 -55.99 4.32 25.45
CA GLU A 528 -56.88 3.55 24.57
C GLU A 528 -56.31 2.82 23.32
N ALA A 529 -55.79 1.63 23.61
CA ALA A 529 -56.39 0.32 23.26
C ALA A 529 -56.73 -0.04 21.79
N ASN A 530 -56.20 -1.23 21.45
CA ASN A 530 -56.88 -2.35 20.78
C ASN A 530 -57.00 -2.41 19.24
N SER A 531 -56.20 -3.33 18.70
CA SER A 531 -56.67 -4.64 18.21
C SER A 531 -56.75 -4.91 16.69
N LEU A 532 -56.41 -6.18 16.39
CA LEU A 532 -56.88 -7.04 15.29
C LEU A 532 -56.15 -7.03 13.92
N LYS A 533 -55.50 -8.18 13.71
CA LYS A 533 -55.61 -9.13 12.58
C LYS A 533 -55.10 -8.74 11.18
N THR A 534 -54.14 -9.58 10.74
CA THR A 534 -54.19 -10.48 9.57
C THR A 534 -54.84 -9.96 8.29
N VAL A 535 -54.12 -10.06 7.14
CA VAL A 535 -54.48 -10.93 6.01
C VAL A 535 -53.45 -10.82 4.87
N GLU A 536 -53.21 -12.01 4.32
CA GLU A 536 -52.42 -12.43 3.16
C GLU A 536 -52.57 -11.61 1.86
N ARG A 537 -51.56 -11.74 0.99
CA ARG A 537 -51.68 -12.30 -0.38
C ARG A 537 -50.27 -12.74 -0.83
N LYS A 538 -49.92 -14.03 -0.94
CA LYS A 538 -50.23 -15.02 -2.01
C LYS A 538 -49.99 -14.41 -3.40
N THR A 539 -49.07 -14.91 -4.23
CA THR A 539 -49.02 -16.21 -4.94
C THR A 539 -47.73 -16.20 -5.80
N LEU A 540 -47.11 -17.25 -6.34
CA LEU A 540 -47.22 -18.72 -6.38
C LEU A 540 -45.97 -19.19 -7.17
N ARG A 541 -45.36 -20.31 -6.74
CA ARG A 541 -44.84 -21.50 -7.49
C ARG A 541 -44.13 -21.29 -8.85
N SER A 542 -43.10 -22.07 -9.21
CA SER A 542 -42.93 -23.52 -9.02
C SER A 542 -41.49 -23.99 -9.28
N ASP A 543 -41.04 -24.88 -8.40
CA ASP A 543 -40.30 -26.14 -8.61
C ASP A 543 -39.75 -26.49 -10.00
N SER A 544 -38.47 -26.90 -10.04
CA SER A 544 -38.14 -28.27 -10.46
C SER A 544 -36.76 -28.69 -9.94
N SER A 545 -36.73 -29.93 -9.48
CA SER A 545 -35.67 -30.62 -8.76
C SER A 545 -34.76 -31.48 -9.64
N ALA A 546 -33.51 -31.62 -9.19
CA ALA A 546 -32.71 -32.86 -9.13
C ALA A 546 -32.37 -33.67 -10.41
N ALA A 547 -31.06 -33.93 -10.61
CA ALA A 547 -30.43 -35.18 -11.07
C ALA A 547 -28.94 -34.90 -11.40
N VAL A 548 -27.91 -35.76 -11.35
CA VAL A 548 -27.55 -37.07 -10.77
C VAL A 548 -26.21 -37.48 -11.46
N LYS A 549 -25.38 -38.31 -10.79
CA LYS A 549 -24.24 -39.16 -11.27
C LYS A 549 -22.87 -38.47 -11.50
N LYS A 550 -21.78 -38.92 -10.82
CA LYS A 550 -20.92 -40.14 -11.04
C LYS A 550 -20.29 -40.08 -12.44
N THR A 551 -18.97 -40.26 -12.65
CA THR A 551 -18.08 -41.36 -12.25
C THR A 551 -16.66 -41.05 -12.77
N GLU A 552 -15.58 -41.45 -12.09
CA GLU A 552 -14.58 -42.41 -12.60
C GLU A 552 -13.35 -42.53 -11.68
N GLN A 553 -12.98 -43.78 -11.40
CA GLN A 553 -11.78 -44.26 -10.72
C GLN A 553 -10.84 -44.88 -11.76
N SER A 554 -9.55 -44.96 -11.40
CA SER A 554 -8.46 -45.88 -11.84
C SER A 554 -7.24 -45.10 -12.33
N GLY A 555 -5.98 -45.46 -12.05
CA GLY A 555 -5.37 -46.55 -11.31
C GLY A 555 -3.84 -46.41 -11.42
N SER A 556 -3.14 -46.67 -10.32
CA SER A 556 -1.75 -47.13 -10.16
C SER A 556 -0.66 -46.81 -11.21
N THR A 557 0.51 -46.31 -10.76
CA THR A 557 1.72 -47.14 -10.60
C THR A 557 2.87 -46.39 -9.93
N SER A 558 3.38 -46.97 -8.84
CA SER A 558 4.66 -46.66 -8.22
C SER A 558 5.72 -47.62 -8.78
N LYS A 559 6.88 -47.12 -9.20
CA LYS A 559 8.12 -47.90 -9.22
C LYS A 559 9.25 -47.12 -8.57
N LYS A 560 9.67 -47.66 -7.43
CA LYS A 560 10.92 -47.38 -6.71
C LYS A 560 12.14 -47.68 -7.59
N THR A 561 13.19 -46.88 -7.44
CA THR A 561 14.56 -47.41 -7.45
C THR A 561 15.40 -46.62 -6.44
N SER A 562 15.56 -47.17 -5.24
CA SER A 562 16.66 -46.86 -4.35
C SER A 562 17.60 -48.06 -4.37
N ILE A 563 18.90 -47.86 -4.60
CA ILE A 563 19.97 -48.73 -4.12
C ILE A 563 21.28 -47.92 -4.03
N LYS A 564 21.94 -48.10 -2.87
CA LYS A 564 23.36 -47.88 -2.49
C LYS A 564 23.81 -46.52 -1.92
N ARG A 565 23.78 -46.52 -0.58
CA ARG A 565 24.65 -45.82 0.38
C ARG A 565 26.15 -46.08 0.12
N VAL A 566 26.94 -45.19 0.72
CA VAL A 566 28.37 -45.27 1.07
C VAL A 566 29.32 -44.90 -0.06
N PHE A 567 29.58 -43.60 -0.20
CA PHE A 567 30.92 -43.02 -0.40
C PHE A 567 30.79 -41.49 -0.30
N LEU A 568 31.82 -40.82 0.22
CA LEU A 568 31.99 -39.36 0.40
C LEU A 568 31.61 -38.75 1.76
N PHE A 569 32.33 -39.18 2.81
CA PHE A 569 32.69 -38.29 3.92
C PHE A 569 33.99 -37.50 3.62
N HIS A 570 34.23 -37.18 2.33
CA HIS A 570 35.46 -36.54 1.86
C HIS A 570 35.26 -35.45 0.79
N LEU A 571 34.03 -34.94 0.61
CA LEU A 571 33.72 -33.97 -0.45
C LEU A 571 33.11 -32.64 0.05
N SER A 572 33.31 -32.29 1.32
CA SER A 572 32.87 -30.99 1.87
C SER A 572 33.97 -29.90 1.88
N LYS A 573 35.25 -30.27 1.74
CA LYS A 573 36.36 -29.27 1.61
C LYS A 573 36.68 -28.84 0.17
N ASN A 574 36.23 -29.59 -0.84
CA ASN A 574 36.48 -29.27 -2.26
C ASN A 574 35.36 -28.49 -2.96
N ILE A 575 34.25 -28.19 -2.28
CA ILE A 575 33.11 -27.46 -2.87
C ILE A 575 33.23 -25.95 -2.65
N LYS A 576 33.89 -25.49 -1.56
CA LYS A 576 34.20 -24.07 -1.36
C LYS A 576 35.27 -23.51 -2.31
N ASN A 577 36.19 -24.35 -2.79
CA ASN A 577 37.21 -23.93 -3.77
C ASN A 577 36.78 -24.04 -5.25
N LYS A 578 35.58 -24.58 -5.53
CA LYS A 578 35.06 -24.74 -6.91
C LYS A 578 34.07 -23.64 -7.33
N MET A 579 33.53 -22.86 -6.38
CA MET A 579 32.68 -21.71 -6.68
C MET A 579 33.46 -20.40 -6.88
N THR A 580 34.75 -20.36 -6.56
CA THR A 580 35.60 -19.18 -6.77
C THR A 580 36.40 -19.20 -8.08
N SER A 581 36.36 -20.29 -8.86
CA SER A 581 37.25 -20.49 -10.01
C SER A 581 36.63 -20.27 -11.40
N ASN A 582 35.38 -19.80 -11.49
CA ASN A 582 34.73 -19.51 -12.77
C ASN A 582 34.35 -18.03 -12.99
N PHE A 583 34.68 -17.12 -12.07
CA PHE A 583 34.55 -15.67 -12.28
C PHE A 583 35.72 -15.07 -13.06
N ASP A 584 36.86 -15.78 -13.16
CA ASP A 584 38.05 -15.31 -13.87
C ASP A 584 38.06 -15.62 -15.39
N LYS A 585 37.02 -16.27 -15.91
CA LYS A 585 36.93 -16.67 -17.33
C LYS A 585 36.03 -15.78 -18.19
N LEU A 586 35.56 -14.65 -17.68
CA LEU A 586 35.04 -13.59 -18.53
C LEU A 586 36.23 -12.92 -19.24
N PRO A 587 36.13 -12.56 -20.53
CA PRO A 587 37.20 -11.85 -21.22
C PRO A 587 37.43 -10.48 -20.53
N LYS A 588 38.37 -10.44 -19.59
CA LYS A 588 38.88 -9.22 -18.99
C LYS A 588 39.74 -8.54 -20.05
N VAL A 589 39.31 -7.36 -20.49
CA VAL A 589 40.04 -6.51 -21.43
C VAL A 589 41.43 -6.20 -20.85
N ARG A 590 42.48 -6.47 -21.63
CA ARG A 590 43.89 -6.45 -21.20
C ARG A 590 44.33 -5.06 -20.73
N ASP A 591 45.15 -5.04 -19.68
CA ASP A 591 45.43 -3.90 -18.78
C ASP A 591 46.22 -2.71 -19.35
N VAL A 592 46.63 -2.71 -20.63
CA VAL A 592 47.70 -1.80 -21.09
C VAL A 592 47.19 -0.54 -21.81
N GLU A 593 45.91 -0.48 -22.23
CA GLU A 593 45.32 0.73 -22.86
C GLU A 593 44.62 1.68 -21.85
N ARG A 594 44.83 1.44 -20.55
CA ARG A 594 43.91 1.80 -19.45
C ARG A 594 43.88 3.26 -18.98
N GLU A 595 44.83 4.13 -19.26
CA GLU A 595 44.77 5.48 -18.66
C GLU A 595 44.01 6.51 -19.50
N SER A 596 43.90 6.29 -20.83
CA SER A 596 43.21 7.24 -21.70
C SER A 596 41.71 7.00 -21.80
N ILE A 597 41.20 5.80 -21.50
CA ILE A 597 39.79 5.42 -21.74
C ILE A 597 38.93 5.60 -20.48
N TYR A 598 39.54 5.64 -19.29
CA TYR A 598 38.84 5.63 -18.02
C TYR A 598 38.81 7.03 -17.37
N GLY A 599 37.64 7.40 -16.86
CA GLY A 599 37.53 8.42 -15.83
C GLY A 599 37.40 7.80 -14.44
N TYR A 600 37.28 8.66 -13.43
CA TYR A 600 37.15 8.24 -12.03
C TYR A 600 36.01 8.99 -11.35
N VAL A 601 35.24 8.31 -10.51
CA VAL A 601 34.17 8.93 -9.72
C VAL A 601 34.76 9.96 -8.78
N TYR A 602 34.35 11.22 -8.93
CA TYR A 602 34.70 12.35 -8.08
C TYR A 602 33.68 12.53 -6.94
N GLY A 603 32.39 12.32 -7.23
CA GLY A 603 31.32 12.44 -6.24
C GLY A 603 30.05 11.72 -6.68
N VAL A 604 29.25 11.27 -5.71
CA VAL A 604 27.97 10.60 -5.95
C VAL A 604 26.87 11.27 -5.12
N SER A 605 25.76 11.62 -5.76
CA SER A 605 24.59 12.25 -5.14
C SER A 605 23.32 11.64 -5.70
N GLY A 606 22.82 10.59 -5.03
CA GLY A 606 21.71 9.79 -5.54
C GLY A 606 22.03 9.19 -6.92
N PRO A 607 21.16 9.34 -7.94
CA PRO A 607 21.40 8.78 -9.28
C PRO A 607 22.44 9.54 -10.10
N VAL A 608 22.88 10.72 -9.65
CA VAL A 608 23.85 11.56 -10.36
C VAL A 608 25.25 11.28 -9.82
N VAL A 609 26.15 10.92 -10.71
CA VAL A 609 27.58 10.67 -10.44
C VAL A 609 28.40 11.70 -11.20
N THR A 610 29.34 12.35 -10.52
CA THR A 610 30.31 13.25 -11.16
C THR A 610 31.60 12.48 -11.35
N GLY A 611 32.08 12.38 -12.60
CA GLY A 611 33.37 11.79 -12.96
C GLY A 611 34.41 12.85 -13.27
N ASN A 612 35.67 12.60 -12.91
CA ASN A 612 36.86 13.38 -13.27
C ASN A 612 37.72 12.59 -14.28
N LYS A 613 38.61 13.27 -15.02
CA LYS A 613 39.40 12.72 -16.12
C LYS A 613 38.55 12.18 -17.28
N MET A 614 37.51 12.92 -17.64
CA MET A 614 36.55 12.54 -18.67
C MET A 614 36.79 13.28 -20.00
N ALA A 615 37.93 13.95 -20.18
CA ALA A 615 38.31 14.61 -21.42
C ALA A 615 38.19 13.69 -22.65
N GLY A 616 37.46 14.15 -23.67
CA GLY A 616 37.17 13.38 -24.90
C GLY A 616 35.85 12.60 -24.87
N SER A 617 35.06 12.74 -23.80
CA SER A 617 33.67 12.25 -23.76
C SER A 617 32.71 13.16 -24.52
N ALA A 618 31.65 12.56 -25.07
CA ALA A 618 30.55 13.27 -25.69
C ALA A 618 29.32 13.35 -24.77
N ILE A 619 28.50 14.39 -24.97
CA ILE A 619 27.18 14.48 -24.33
C ILE A 619 26.28 13.38 -24.90
N ASN A 620 25.47 12.75 -24.06
CA ASN A 620 24.63 11.57 -24.33
C ASN A 620 25.42 10.29 -24.65
N GLU A 621 26.70 10.23 -24.31
CA GLU A 621 27.51 9.02 -24.43
C GLU A 621 27.20 8.06 -23.28
N LEU A 622 27.12 6.75 -23.60
CA LEU A 622 26.96 5.70 -22.61
C LEU A 622 28.30 5.42 -21.91
N VAL A 623 28.24 5.27 -20.60
CA VAL A 623 29.39 4.94 -19.74
C VAL A 623 29.05 3.79 -18.81
N ARG A 624 30.07 3.10 -18.32
CA ARG A 624 29.96 2.06 -17.30
C ARG A 624 30.64 2.55 -16.03
N VAL A 625 29.87 2.73 -14.96
CA VAL A 625 30.31 3.37 -13.71
C VAL A 625 30.50 2.32 -12.63
N GLY A 626 31.59 2.40 -11.87
CA GLY A 626 31.82 1.52 -10.74
C GLY A 626 32.48 0.19 -11.11
N HIS A 627 32.92 -0.54 -10.09
CA HIS A 627 33.42 -1.91 -10.27
C HIS A 627 32.35 -2.90 -10.75
N GLN A 628 31.08 -2.56 -10.56
CA GLN A 628 29.94 -3.33 -11.04
C GLN A 628 29.53 -2.95 -12.47
N GLU A 629 30.20 -1.99 -13.13
CA GLU A 629 29.89 -1.57 -14.50
C GLU A 629 28.41 -1.15 -14.69
N LEU A 630 27.90 -0.37 -13.75
CA LEU A 630 26.54 0.17 -13.80
C LEU A 630 26.37 1.03 -15.05
N VAL A 631 25.26 0.86 -15.77
CA VAL A 631 25.00 1.65 -16.97
C VAL A 631 24.68 3.10 -16.60
N GLY A 632 25.36 4.07 -17.21
CA GLY A 632 25.04 5.49 -17.10
C GLY A 632 25.20 6.25 -18.42
N GLU A 633 24.71 7.49 -18.47
CA GLU A 633 24.83 8.40 -19.62
C GLU A 633 25.36 9.76 -19.16
N ILE A 634 26.25 10.34 -19.97
CA ILE A 634 26.79 11.67 -19.72
C ILE A 634 25.75 12.73 -20.13
N ILE A 635 25.39 13.60 -19.19
CA ILE A 635 24.37 14.64 -19.40
C ILE A 635 24.96 16.05 -19.47
N ARG A 636 26.06 16.31 -18.74
CA ARG A 636 26.73 17.61 -18.72
C ARG A 636 28.25 17.41 -18.69
N LEU A 637 28.97 18.31 -19.37
CA LEU A 637 30.43 18.35 -19.38
C LEU A 637 30.89 19.75 -18.94
N GLU A 638 31.73 19.81 -17.93
CA GLU A 638 32.34 21.03 -17.39
C GLU A 638 33.86 20.87 -17.32
N GLY A 639 34.55 21.26 -18.40
CA GLY A 639 35.98 21.02 -18.53
C GLY A 639 36.30 19.52 -18.55
N ASP A 640 37.01 19.03 -17.53
CA ASP A 640 37.37 17.62 -17.38
C ASP A 640 36.39 16.83 -16.48
N LEU A 641 35.40 17.53 -15.90
CA LEU A 641 34.33 16.91 -15.12
C LEU A 641 33.15 16.55 -16.01
N ALA A 642 32.65 15.33 -15.87
CA ALA A 642 31.42 14.87 -16.51
C ALA A 642 30.36 14.55 -15.46
N THR A 643 29.18 15.16 -15.59
CA THR A 643 28.01 14.75 -14.84
C THR A 643 27.33 13.60 -15.57
N ILE A 644 27.23 12.47 -14.90
CA ILE A 644 26.72 11.20 -15.41
C ILE A 644 25.45 10.85 -14.65
N GLN A 645 24.42 10.47 -15.38
CA GLN A 645 23.20 9.91 -14.84
C GLN A 645 23.29 8.38 -14.90
N VAL A 646 23.26 7.73 -13.75
CA VAL A 646 23.30 6.26 -13.66
C VAL A 646 21.88 5.71 -13.67
N TYR A 647 21.62 4.71 -14.51
CA TYR A 647 20.31 4.08 -14.67
C TYR A 647 19.98 3.02 -13.65
N GLU A 648 21.00 2.57 -12.94
CA GLU A 648 20.90 1.61 -11.86
C GLU A 648 21.04 2.29 -10.50
N GLU A 649 20.79 1.54 -9.44
CA GLU A 649 20.99 2.04 -8.09
C GLU A 649 22.49 2.23 -7.80
N THR A 650 22.89 3.46 -7.49
CA THR A 650 24.27 3.87 -7.19
C THR A 650 24.74 3.52 -5.79
N SER A 651 23.91 2.82 -5.00
CA SER A 651 24.24 2.40 -3.64
C SER A 651 25.49 1.49 -3.64
N GLY A 652 26.57 1.93 -3.00
CA GLY A 652 27.84 1.21 -2.97
C GLY A 652 28.87 1.63 -4.02
N VAL A 653 28.55 2.60 -4.89
CA VAL A 653 29.57 3.29 -5.70
C VAL A 653 30.39 4.23 -4.80
N THR A 654 31.71 4.14 -4.86
CA THR A 654 32.62 4.95 -4.05
C THR A 654 33.42 5.96 -4.87
N VAL A 655 33.92 7.00 -4.19
CA VAL A 655 34.84 7.97 -4.83
C VAL A 655 36.14 7.24 -5.18
N GLY A 656 36.61 7.43 -6.42
CA GLY A 656 37.76 6.72 -6.98
C GLY A 656 37.41 5.50 -7.82
N ASP A 657 36.14 5.08 -7.86
CA ASP A 657 35.69 4.00 -8.74
C ASP A 657 35.91 4.35 -10.22
N PRO A 658 36.25 3.36 -11.08
CA PRO A 658 36.49 3.61 -12.50
C PRO A 658 35.20 3.88 -13.26
N ILE A 659 35.29 4.73 -14.28
CA ILE A 659 34.22 5.03 -15.25
C ILE A 659 34.76 4.69 -16.64
N LEU A 660 34.24 3.63 -17.26
CA LEU A 660 34.59 3.21 -18.61
C LEU A 660 33.70 3.92 -19.64
N ARG A 661 34.34 4.46 -20.67
CA ARG A 661 33.68 5.16 -21.78
C ARG A 661 33.43 4.22 -22.95
N THR A 662 32.23 4.28 -23.55
CA THR A 662 31.87 3.39 -24.67
C THR A 662 32.02 4.05 -26.04
N GLY A 663 32.12 5.39 -26.10
CA GLY A 663 32.19 6.17 -27.34
C GLY A 663 30.88 6.16 -28.16
N LYS A 664 29.81 5.56 -27.65
CA LYS A 664 28.54 5.39 -28.36
C LYS A 664 27.39 5.93 -27.51
N PRO A 665 26.38 6.56 -28.14
CA PRO A 665 25.14 6.89 -27.44
C PRO A 665 24.35 5.63 -27.12
N LEU A 666 23.36 5.74 -26.22
CA LEU A 666 22.47 4.59 -25.98
C LEU A 666 21.81 4.15 -27.30
N SER A 667 22.02 2.88 -27.61
CA SER A 667 21.56 2.24 -28.83
C SER A 667 20.83 0.93 -28.53
N VAL A 668 19.94 0.53 -29.43
CA VAL A 668 19.17 -0.72 -29.38
C VAL A 668 19.64 -1.70 -30.44
N GLU A 669 19.63 -2.98 -30.12
CA GLU A 669 19.81 -4.07 -31.08
C GLU A 669 18.47 -4.37 -31.77
N LEU A 670 18.44 -4.26 -33.09
CA LEU A 670 17.27 -4.56 -33.93
C LEU A 670 17.59 -5.77 -34.81
N ALA A 671 16.95 -6.91 -34.53
CA ALA A 671 17.07 -8.14 -35.31
C ALA A 671 15.86 -9.07 -35.05
N PRO A 672 15.74 -10.22 -35.72
CA PRO A 672 14.76 -11.25 -35.37
C PRO A 672 14.97 -11.77 -33.93
N GLY A 673 13.86 -12.04 -33.23
CA GLY A 673 13.83 -12.45 -31.83
C GLY A 673 13.30 -11.39 -30.86
N ILE A 674 12.80 -10.27 -31.39
CA ILE A 674 12.19 -9.17 -30.63
C ILE A 674 10.72 -9.49 -30.30
N MET A 675 10.00 -10.09 -31.25
CA MET A 675 8.61 -10.46 -31.05
C MET A 675 8.52 -11.59 -30.03
N SER A 676 7.51 -11.58 -29.18
CA SER A 676 7.33 -12.51 -28.05
C SER A 676 8.40 -12.50 -26.96
N SER A 677 9.46 -11.70 -27.10
CA SER A 677 10.48 -11.55 -26.06
C SER A 677 10.00 -10.61 -24.95
N ILE A 678 10.26 -11.02 -23.70
CA ILE A 678 10.21 -10.16 -22.53
C ILE A 678 11.65 -10.02 -22.07
N PHE A 679 12.19 -8.81 -22.13
CA PHE A 679 13.62 -8.62 -21.91
C PHE A 679 14.11 -9.03 -20.50
N ASP A 680 13.25 -8.93 -19.48
CA ASP A 680 13.57 -9.37 -18.12
C ASP A 680 13.72 -10.91 -18.00
N GLU A 681 13.08 -11.69 -18.89
CA GLU A 681 13.19 -13.16 -18.86
C GLU A 681 14.61 -13.64 -19.18
N LEU A 682 15.34 -12.92 -20.03
CA LEU A 682 16.73 -13.26 -20.36
C LEU A 682 17.65 -13.09 -19.15
N ILE A 683 17.37 -12.08 -18.32
CA ILE A 683 18.07 -11.84 -17.05
C ILE A 683 17.76 -12.97 -16.07
N TYR A 684 16.49 -13.36 -15.96
CA TYR A 684 16.07 -14.49 -15.12
C TYR A 684 16.76 -15.80 -15.53
N ASN A 685 16.74 -16.14 -16.82
CA ASN A 685 17.36 -17.36 -17.35
C ASN A 685 18.88 -17.41 -17.08
N THR A 686 19.54 -16.26 -17.03
CA THR A 686 20.98 -16.17 -16.75
C THR A 686 21.29 -16.24 -15.26
N THR A 687 20.44 -15.64 -14.41
CA THR A 687 20.71 -15.47 -12.96
C THR A 687 20.07 -16.54 -12.08
N ASN A 688 19.02 -17.23 -12.54
CA ASN A 688 18.16 -18.13 -11.75
C ASN A 688 17.68 -17.50 -10.43
N SER A 689 17.45 -16.19 -10.42
CA SER A 689 17.01 -15.40 -9.26
C SER A 689 15.78 -14.58 -9.62
N ILE A 690 14.88 -14.41 -8.64
CA ILE A 690 13.70 -13.53 -8.79
C ILE A 690 14.07 -12.03 -8.76
N TYR A 691 15.29 -11.70 -8.35
CA TYR A 691 15.80 -10.33 -8.30
C TYR A 691 16.77 -10.06 -9.44
N ILE A 692 16.67 -8.88 -10.05
CA ILE A 692 17.62 -8.37 -11.05
C ILE A 692 18.86 -7.87 -10.30
N PRO A 693 20.04 -8.49 -10.49
CA PRO A 693 21.28 -8.03 -9.87
C PRO A 693 21.78 -6.75 -10.56
N ARG A 694 22.52 -5.93 -9.80
CA ARG A 694 23.14 -4.70 -10.30
C ARG A 694 24.34 -5.03 -11.18
N GLY A 695 24.57 -4.24 -12.23
CA GLY A 695 25.69 -4.37 -13.14
C GLY A 695 25.58 -5.53 -14.12
N ILE A 696 24.39 -6.13 -14.26
CA ILE A 696 24.22 -7.28 -15.14
C ILE A 696 24.24 -6.85 -16.61
N ASN A 697 25.11 -7.50 -17.38
CA ASN A 697 25.26 -7.25 -18.81
C ASN A 697 24.84 -8.49 -19.59
N VAL A 698 23.58 -8.53 -20.02
CA VAL A 698 23.01 -9.59 -20.85
C VAL A 698 22.67 -8.99 -22.22
N PRO A 699 23.02 -9.66 -23.34
CA PRO A 699 22.64 -9.18 -24.66
C PRO A 699 21.11 -9.12 -24.81
N ALA A 700 20.62 -8.09 -25.49
CA ALA A 700 19.19 -7.86 -25.65
C ALA A 700 18.52 -8.98 -26.47
N LEU A 701 19.25 -9.56 -27.44
CA LEU A 701 18.81 -10.67 -28.26
C LEU A 701 19.69 -11.90 -28.03
N SER A 702 19.06 -13.08 -28.03
CA SER A 702 19.76 -14.34 -27.85
C SER A 702 20.65 -14.66 -29.06
N ARG A 703 21.96 -14.80 -28.81
CA ARG A 703 22.94 -15.19 -29.83
C ARG A 703 22.95 -16.70 -30.14
N THR A 704 22.21 -17.49 -29.35
CA THR A 704 22.16 -18.96 -29.51
C THR A 704 21.06 -19.44 -30.46
N LEU A 705 20.04 -18.61 -30.70
CA LEU A 705 18.93 -18.97 -31.59
C LEU A 705 19.36 -18.86 -33.05
N SER A 706 19.09 -19.90 -33.83
CA SER A 706 19.31 -19.92 -35.28
C SER A 706 18.03 -19.60 -36.03
N TRP A 707 18.11 -18.69 -36.99
CA TRP A 707 16.97 -18.25 -37.79
C TRP A 707 17.10 -18.69 -39.24
N ASN A 708 15.99 -19.13 -39.84
CA ASN A 708 15.95 -19.49 -41.26
C ASN A 708 15.85 -18.23 -42.12
N PHE A 709 16.95 -17.88 -42.77
CA PHE A 709 17.05 -16.71 -43.63
C PHE A 709 16.70 -17.06 -45.07
N ILE A 710 15.88 -16.21 -45.69
CA ILE A 710 15.48 -16.34 -47.09
C ILE A 710 15.92 -15.05 -47.82
N PRO A 711 16.93 -15.09 -48.71
CA PRO A 711 17.38 -13.91 -49.44
C PRO A 711 16.31 -13.42 -50.41
N GLU A 712 16.27 -12.10 -50.65
CA GLU A 712 15.32 -11.50 -51.58
C GLU A 712 15.71 -11.84 -53.04
N PRO A 713 14.80 -12.45 -53.85
CA PRO A 713 15.14 -12.91 -55.21
C PRO A 713 15.57 -11.80 -56.17
N ARG A 714 15.19 -10.55 -55.88
CA ARG A 714 15.48 -9.38 -56.71
C ARG A 714 16.94 -8.93 -56.60
N LEU A 715 17.64 -9.30 -55.52
CA LEU A 715 19.03 -8.91 -55.29
C LEU A 715 19.98 -9.96 -55.85
N LYS A 716 20.92 -9.49 -56.69
CA LYS A 716 22.00 -10.31 -57.25
C LYS A 716 23.35 -9.73 -56.84
N VAL A 717 24.38 -10.57 -56.86
CA VAL A 717 25.77 -10.11 -56.73
C VAL A 717 26.04 -9.05 -57.82
N ASN A 718 26.70 -7.96 -57.44
CA ASN A 718 26.91 -6.71 -58.18
C ASN A 718 25.67 -5.79 -58.34
N GLY A 719 24.56 -6.09 -57.68
CA GLY A 719 23.42 -5.16 -57.60
C GLY A 719 23.71 -3.95 -56.72
N HIS A 720 23.17 -2.79 -57.09
CA HIS A 720 23.20 -1.59 -56.25
C HIS A 720 22.17 -1.69 -55.14
N VAL A 721 22.57 -1.35 -53.92
CA VAL A 721 21.69 -1.27 -52.74
C VAL A 721 21.88 0.05 -52.01
N THR A 722 20.79 0.56 -51.47
CA THR A 722 20.75 1.74 -50.62
C THR A 722 20.24 1.38 -49.23
N GLY A 723 20.45 2.26 -48.26
CA GLY A 723 19.95 2.08 -46.90
C GLY A 723 18.44 1.85 -46.90
N GLY A 724 17.94 1.01 -46.01
CA GLY A 724 16.52 0.65 -45.95
C GLY A 724 16.06 -0.39 -46.98
N ASP A 725 16.91 -0.80 -47.94
CA ASP A 725 16.58 -1.89 -48.86
C ASP A 725 16.43 -3.21 -48.10
N ILE A 726 15.40 -3.99 -48.44
CA ILE A 726 15.18 -5.33 -47.86
C ILE A 726 16.06 -6.31 -48.62
N PHE A 727 16.96 -6.99 -47.91
CA PHE A 727 17.86 -7.96 -48.53
C PHE A 727 17.56 -9.42 -48.21
N GLY A 728 16.70 -9.66 -47.23
CA GLY A 728 16.13 -10.98 -46.98
C GLY A 728 15.01 -10.92 -45.97
N THR A 729 14.34 -12.06 -45.80
CA THR A 729 13.20 -12.22 -44.90
C THR A 729 13.46 -13.41 -43.98
N VAL A 730 13.12 -13.26 -42.71
CA VAL A 730 13.16 -14.29 -41.69
C VAL A 730 11.74 -14.48 -41.15
N PRO A 731 11.15 -15.69 -41.23
CA PRO A 731 9.90 -15.97 -40.55
C PRO A 731 10.17 -16.10 -39.05
N GLU A 732 9.90 -15.03 -38.29
CA GLU A 732 10.11 -14.99 -36.85
C GLU A 732 9.00 -15.75 -36.11
N ASN A 733 7.75 -15.49 -36.52
CA ASN A 733 6.55 -16.12 -35.96
C ASN A 733 5.62 -16.58 -37.09
N THR A 734 4.51 -17.24 -36.73
CA THR A 734 3.46 -17.62 -37.68
C THR A 734 2.79 -16.43 -38.34
N LEU A 735 2.71 -15.27 -37.67
CA LEU A 735 2.13 -14.04 -38.23
C LEU A 735 3.16 -13.12 -38.89
N ILE A 736 4.24 -12.81 -38.18
CA ILE A 736 5.19 -11.76 -38.58
C ILE A 736 6.33 -12.34 -39.39
N LYS A 737 6.49 -11.80 -40.61
CA LYS A 737 7.64 -12.04 -41.48
C LYS A 737 8.62 -10.88 -41.29
N HIS A 738 9.69 -11.15 -40.56
CA HIS A 738 10.69 -10.15 -40.22
C HIS A 738 11.53 -9.82 -41.46
N LYS A 739 11.39 -8.61 -42.00
CA LYS A 739 12.12 -8.17 -43.19
C LYS A 739 13.44 -7.55 -42.75
N ILE A 740 14.55 -8.16 -43.16
CA ILE A 740 15.89 -7.69 -42.83
C ILE A 740 16.28 -6.57 -43.79
N MET A 741 16.55 -5.40 -43.22
CA MET A 741 16.82 -4.16 -43.95
C MET A 741 18.27 -3.72 -43.79
N LEU A 742 18.83 -3.13 -44.84
CA LEU A 742 20.16 -2.52 -44.78
C LEU A 742 20.14 -1.29 -43.86
N HIS A 743 21.24 -1.06 -43.14
CA HIS A 743 21.38 0.11 -42.28
C HIS A 743 21.17 1.43 -43.08
N PRO A 744 20.37 2.40 -42.62
CA PRO A 744 19.97 3.57 -43.43
C PRO A 744 21.11 4.43 -43.97
N LYS A 745 22.26 4.46 -43.29
CA LYS A 745 23.46 5.21 -43.73
C LYS A 745 24.34 4.45 -44.72
N ALA A 746 24.11 3.16 -44.92
CA ALA A 746 24.91 2.32 -45.80
C ALA A 746 24.39 2.41 -47.24
N LYS A 747 25.31 2.44 -48.21
CA LYS A 747 25.03 2.38 -49.64
C LYS A 747 26.20 1.69 -50.33
N GLY A 748 25.94 0.93 -51.37
CA GLY A 748 27.02 0.25 -52.09
C GLY A 748 26.53 -0.78 -53.09
N THR A 749 27.47 -1.61 -53.54
CA THR A 749 27.22 -2.73 -54.44
C THR A 749 27.40 -4.04 -53.70
N ILE A 750 26.47 -4.98 -53.88
CA ILE A 750 26.53 -6.30 -53.21
C ILE A 750 27.71 -7.10 -53.75
N ARG A 751 28.68 -7.44 -52.90
CA ARG A 751 29.78 -8.35 -53.26
C ARG A 751 29.45 -9.81 -52.96
N PHE A 752 28.75 -10.06 -51.87
CA PHE A 752 28.38 -11.38 -51.40
C PHE A 752 27.02 -11.30 -50.72
N LEU A 753 26.17 -12.31 -50.98
CA LEU A 753 24.87 -12.47 -50.35
C LEU A 753 24.78 -13.92 -49.88
N ALA A 754 24.41 -14.13 -48.61
CA ALA A 754 24.28 -15.46 -48.04
C ALA A 754 23.12 -16.25 -48.68
N GLU A 755 23.30 -17.56 -48.86
CA GLU A 755 22.27 -18.46 -49.38
C GLU A 755 21.14 -18.68 -48.36
N ALA A 756 20.00 -19.23 -48.78
CA ALA A 756 18.92 -19.56 -47.86
C ALA A 756 19.36 -20.64 -46.87
N GLY A 757 19.16 -20.43 -45.56
CA GLY A 757 19.62 -21.37 -44.54
C GLY A 757 19.48 -20.86 -43.11
N ASN A 758 19.87 -21.71 -42.15
CA ASN A 758 19.85 -21.37 -40.73
C ASN A 758 21.16 -20.66 -40.35
N TYR A 759 21.06 -19.39 -39.95
CA TYR A 759 22.20 -18.60 -39.51
C TYR A 759 22.01 -18.08 -38.09
N THR A 760 23.13 -17.85 -37.41
CA THR A 760 23.21 -17.08 -36.16
C THR A 760 23.37 -15.59 -36.47
N LEU A 761 23.20 -14.74 -35.45
CA LEU A 761 23.22 -13.28 -35.61
C LEU A 761 24.62 -12.69 -35.95
N ASP A 762 25.72 -13.42 -35.67
CA ASP A 762 27.11 -12.95 -35.83
C ASP A 762 27.93 -13.93 -36.69
N THR A 763 28.27 -13.56 -37.93
CA THR A 763 29.26 -14.28 -38.75
C THR A 763 30.25 -13.29 -39.39
N ASP A 764 31.55 -13.63 -39.35
CA ASP A 764 32.67 -12.74 -39.65
C ASP A 764 33.49 -13.16 -40.90
N PHE A 765 33.89 -12.21 -41.76
CA PHE A 765 34.91 -12.36 -42.84
C PHE A 765 35.64 -11.05 -43.26
N ASP A 766 36.98 -10.96 -43.14
CA ASP A 766 37.77 -9.71 -43.19
C ASP A 766 37.91 -8.90 -44.51
N GLY A 767 38.09 -7.57 -44.35
CA GLY A 767 38.82 -6.62 -45.24
C GLY A 767 37.98 -5.59 -46.02
N GLU A 768 38.14 -4.25 -45.79
CA GLU A 768 37.54 -3.01 -46.40
C GLU A 768 36.09 -3.04 -46.92
N ILE A 769 35.39 -4.15 -46.71
CA ILE A 769 34.02 -4.46 -47.05
C ILE A 769 33.22 -4.20 -45.78
N THR A 770 32.26 -3.28 -45.83
CA THR A 770 31.33 -3.09 -44.72
C THR A 770 30.41 -4.32 -44.62
N LYS A 771 30.58 -5.11 -43.57
CA LYS A 771 29.72 -6.25 -43.26
C LYS A 771 28.39 -5.75 -42.71
N HIS A 772 27.30 -6.38 -43.16
CA HIS A 772 25.98 -6.19 -42.59
C HIS A 772 25.44 -7.56 -42.17
N THR A 773 25.12 -7.71 -40.89
CA THR A 773 24.44 -8.90 -40.37
C THR A 773 22.93 -8.66 -40.31
N MET A 774 22.17 -9.64 -39.84
CA MET A 774 20.74 -9.46 -39.56
C MET A 774 20.49 -8.47 -38.41
N LEU A 775 21.51 -8.22 -37.58
CA LEU A 775 21.45 -7.34 -36.44
C LEU A 775 21.98 -5.95 -36.81
N GLN A 776 21.18 -4.93 -36.54
CA GLN A 776 21.60 -3.54 -36.62
C GLN A 776 21.51 -2.87 -35.25
N VAL A 777 22.41 -1.93 -34.99
CA VAL A 777 22.42 -1.14 -33.75
C VAL A 777 21.99 0.28 -34.10
N TRP A 778 20.91 0.77 -33.46
CA TRP A 778 20.37 2.11 -33.74
C TRP A 778 20.31 2.99 -32.48
N PRO A 779 20.81 4.24 -32.52
CA PRO A 779 20.69 5.18 -31.41
C PRO A 779 19.24 5.54 -31.10
N VAL A 780 18.79 5.37 -29.86
CA VAL A 780 17.36 5.52 -29.54
C VAL A 780 16.87 6.98 -29.66
N ARG A 781 17.74 7.95 -29.35
CA ARG A 781 17.44 9.39 -29.42
C ARG A 781 17.36 9.94 -30.85
N GLN A 782 17.79 9.17 -31.87
CA GLN A 782 17.74 9.58 -33.28
C GLN A 782 16.50 9.00 -33.96
N LEU A 783 15.73 9.85 -34.66
CA LEU A 783 14.60 9.41 -35.47
C LEU A 783 15.09 8.53 -36.63
N ARG A 784 14.38 7.43 -36.90
CA ARG A 784 14.66 6.62 -38.10
C ARG A 784 14.25 7.38 -39.37
N PRO A 785 15.12 7.48 -40.38
CA PRO A 785 14.85 8.26 -41.59
C PRO A 785 13.75 7.61 -42.44
N THR A 786 12.87 8.43 -42.99
CA THR A 786 11.78 8.02 -43.89
C THR A 786 11.91 8.75 -45.23
N ALA A 787 11.24 8.26 -46.26
CA ALA A 787 11.25 8.91 -47.58
C ALA A 787 10.35 10.15 -47.60
N GLU A 788 9.12 10.01 -47.09
CA GLU A 788 8.10 11.06 -47.08
C GLU A 788 7.08 10.80 -45.95
N LYS A 789 6.56 11.84 -45.29
CA LYS A 789 5.43 11.74 -44.36
C LYS A 789 4.11 11.89 -45.14
N LEU A 790 3.17 10.97 -44.94
CA LEU A 790 1.86 10.95 -45.61
C LEU A 790 0.75 11.36 -44.64
N ALA A 791 -0.35 11.89 -45.18
CA ALA A 791 -1.56 12.12 -44.40
C ALA A 791 -2.21 10.78 -44.01
N ALA A 792 -2.67 10.67 -42.76
CA ALA A 792 -3.37 9.49 -42.27
C ALA A 792 -4.87 9.56 -42.62
N ASN A 793 -5.32 8.66 -43.50
CA ASN A 793 -6.69 8.61 -44.02
C ASN A 793 -7.41 7.28 -43.73
N PHE A 794 -6.83 6.42 -42.90
CA PHE A 794 -7.39 5.12 -42.55
C PHE A 794 -7.61 5.03 -41.02
N PRO A 795 -8.80 4.64 -40.54
CA PRO A 795 -9.09 4.62 -39.11
C PRO A 795 -8.37 3.49 -38.37
N LEU A 796 -7.92 3.80 -37.15
CA LEU A 796 -7.46 2.81 -36.20
C LEU A 796 -8.68 2.31 -35.44
N LEU A 797 -9.13 1.09 -35.76
CA LEU A 797 -10.25 0.47 -35.07
C LEU A 797 -9.80 -0.01 -33.70
N THR A 798 -10.50 0.41 -32.66
CA THR A 798 -10.19 0.11 -31.27
C THR A 798 -11.02 -1.06 -30.73
N GLY A 799 -12.15 -1.36 -31.38
CA GLY A 799 -13.13 -2.34 -30.92
C GLY A 799 -14.07 -1.76 -29.85
N GLN A 800 -14.02 -0.45 -29.60
CA GLN A 800 -14.87 0.22 -28.61
C GLN A 800 -15.80 1.20 -29.32
N ARG A 801 -17.12 1.06 -29.11
CA ARG A 801 -18.15 1.86 -29.81
C ARG A 801 -17.95 3.35 -29.61
N VAL A 802 -17.72 3.82 -28.38
CA VAL A 802 -17.53 5.25 -28.09
C VAL A 802 -16.26 5.82 -28.75
N LEU A 803 -15.17 5.05 -28.77
CA LEU A 803 -13.88 5.50 -29.30
C LEU A 803 -13.88 5.51 -30.83
N ASP A 804 -14.43 4.45 -31.44
CA ASP A 804 -14.48 4.32 -32.90
C ASP A 804 -15.55 5.23 -33.52
N SER A 805 -16.61 5.57 -32.77
CA SER A 805 -17.69 6.41 -33.30
C SER A 805 -17.50 7.92 -33.05
N LEU A 806 -17.46 8.34 -31.79
CA LEU A 806 -17.49 9.77 -31.42
C LEU A 806 -16.12 10.44 -31.53
N PHE A 807 -15.06 9.70 -31.21
CA PHE A 807 -13.69 10.21 -31.09
C PHE A 807 -12.66 9.34 -31.84
N PRO A 808 -12.85 9.12 -33.16
CA PRO A 808 -12.05 8.16 -33.91
C PRO A 808 -10.57 8.56 -33.94
N CYS A 809 -9.71 7.55 -33.89
CA CYS A 809 -8.28 7.66 -34.15
C CYS A 809 -7.95 7.10 -35.55
N VAL A 810 -6.79 7.48 -36.08
CA VAL A 810 -6.28 7.04 -37.39
C VAL A 810 -5.01 6.23 -37.24
N GLN A 811 -4.73 5.35 -38.19
CA GLN A 811 -3.46 4.65 -38.27
C GLN A 811 -2.35 5.67 -38.61
N GLY A 812 -1.42 5.87 -37.67
CA GLY A 812 -0.45 6.97 -37.70
C GLY A 812 -0.82 8.16 -36.84
N GLY A 813 -1.95 8.10 -36.11
CA GLY A 813 -2.44 9.19 -35.26
C GLY A 813 -1.79 9.27 -33.89
N THR A 814 -1.98 10.40 -33.22
CA THR A 814 -1.59 10.61 -31.82
C THR A 814 -2.81 10.76 -30.92
N THR A 815 -2.87 9.93 -29.88
CA THR A 815 -3.96 9.91 -28.90
C THR A 815 -3.43 10.04 -27.48
N ALA A 816 -4.12 10.82 -26.65
CA ALA A 816 -3.94 10.83 -25.21
C ALA A 816 -5.19 10.30 -24.48
N ILE A 817 -4.95 9.51 -23.44
CA ILE A 817 -5.97 9.00 -22.52
C ILE A 817 -5.67 9.52 -21.13
N PRO A 818 -6.07 10.76 -20.77
CA PRO A 818 -5.97 11.18 -19.38
C PRO A 818 -7.09 10.57 -18.55
N GLY A 819 -6.79 10.31 -17.29
CA GLY A 819 -7.80 9.95 -16.31
C GLY A 819 -7.20 9.72 -14.94
N ALA A 820 -8.03 9.81 -13.91
CA ALA A 820 -7.62 9.43 -12.56
C ALA A 820 -7.26 7.94 -12.48
N PHE A 821 -6.62 7.54 -11.38
CA PHE A 821 -6.36 6.13 -11.10
C PHE A 821 -7.67 5.35 -10.96
N GLY A 822 -7.76 4.18 -11.58
CA GLY A 822 -8.96 3.32 -11.53
C GLY A 822 -10.08 3.67 -12.53
N CYS A 823 -9.88 4.64 -13.43
CA CYS A 823 -10.88 4.97 -14.47
C CYS A 823 -10.90 3.97 -15.65
N GLY A 824 -10.00 2.99 -15.71
CA GLY A 824 -9.96 1.99 -16.79
C GLY A 824 -8.99 2.30 -17.95
N LYS A 825 -7.94 3.10 -17.73
CA LYS A 825 -6.89 3.37 -18.74
C LYS A 825 -6.22 2.11 -19.28
N THR A 826 -5.79 1.24 -18.38
CA THR A 826 -5.14 -0.03 -18.72
C THR A 826 -6.10 -0.99 -19.42
N VAL A 827 -7.39 -0.97 -19.05
CA VAL A 827 -8.44 -1.76 -19.74
C VAL A 827 -8.59 -1.30 -21.18
N ILE A 828 -8.64 0.00 -21.45
CA ILE A 828 -8.69 0.53 -22.83
C ILE A 828 -7.43 0.16 -23.61
N SER A 829 -6.25 0.27 -22.99
CA SER A 829 -4.98 -0.10 -23.63
C SER A 829 -4.95 -1.60 -23.95
N GLN A 830 -5.41 -2.46 -23.04
CA GLN A 830 -5.52 -3.89 -23.26
C GLN A 830 -6.53 -4.22 -24.38
N SER A 831 -7.72 -3.62 -24.36
CA SER A 831 -8.71 -3.79 -25.44
C SER A 831 -8.16 -3.37 -26.80
N LEU A 832 -7.47 -2.24 -26.86
CA LEU A 832 -6.81 -1.78 -28.08
C LEU A 832 -5.74 -2.78 -28.56
N SER A 833 -4.98 -3.41 -27.66
CA SER A 833 -3.98 -4.42 -28.06
C SER A 833 -4.59 -5.70 -28.63
N LYS A 834 -5.81 -6.04 -28.17
CA LYS A 834 -6.57 -7.21 -28.62
C LYS A 834 -7.22 -6.96 -29.98
N PHE A 835 -8.05 -5.92 -30.04
CA PHE A 835 -9.01 -5.73 -31.13
C PHE A 835 -8.52 -4.76 -32.21
N SER A 836 -7.34 -4.16 -32.05
CA SER A 836 -6.84 -3.27 -33.08
C SER A 836 -6.51 -3.98 -34.39
N ASN A 837 -6.79 -3.27 -35.47
CA ASN A 837 -6.42 -3.62 -36.84
C ASN A 837 -4.94 -3.33 -37.15
N SER A 838 -4.07 -3.33 -36.14
CA SER A 838 -2.62 -3.13 -36.27
C SER A 838 -1.91 -4.48 -36.41
N ASP A 839 -0.85 -4.51 -37.22
CA ASP A 839 -0.08 -5.72 -37.51
C ASP A 839 0.81 -6.11 -36.32
N ALA A 840 1.41 -5.11 -35.67
CA ALA A 840 2.27 -5.27 -34.50
C ALA A 840 1.88 -4.29 -33.39
N ILE A 841 2.00 -4.76 -32.14
CA ILE A 841 1.73 -3.96 -30.94
C ILE A 841 3.01 -3.81 -30.14
N VAL A 842 3.29 -2.58 -29.71
CA VAL A 842 4.39 -2.30 -28.79
C VAL A 842 3.79 -1.71 -27.52
N TYR A 843 3.79 -2.48 -26.44
CA TYR A 843 3.22 -2.05 -25.17
C TYR A 843 4.32 -1.71 -24.18
N VAL A 844 4.21 -0.54 -23.57
CA VAL A 844 5.21 -0.05 -22.64
C VAL A 844 4.59 0.34 -21.30
N GLY A 845 5.01 -0.38 -20.26
CA GLY A 845 4.76 -0.03 -18.87
C GLY A 845 5.87 0.88 -18.35
N CYS A 846 5.59 2.15 -18.06
CA CYS A 846 6.52 3.13 -17.50
C CYS A 846 6.10 3.52 -16.08
N GLY A 847 6.79 2.98 -15.08
CA GLY A 847 6.54 3.32 -13.67
C GLY A 847 5.22 2.77 -13.14
N GLU A 848 4.69 1.71 -13.76
CA GLU A 848 3.45 1.06 -13.34
C GLU A 848 3.65 0.18 -12.10
N ARG A 849 2.55 -0.21 -11.47
CA ARG A 849 2.66 -1.11 -10.31
C ARG A 849 3.07 -2.50 -10.79
N GLY A 850 3.91 -3.18 -10.00
CA GLY A 850 4.35 -4.54 -10.32
C GLY A 850 3.18 -5.52 -10.54
N ASN A 851 2.07 -5.33 -9.82
CA ASN A 851 0.87 -6.13 -9.98
C ASN A 851 0.19 -5.91 -11.35
N GLU A 852 0.08 -4.65 -11.80
CA GLU A 852 -0.53 -4.31 -13.09
C GLU A 852 0.29 -4.91 -14.24
N MET A 853 1.63 -4.82 -14.16
CA MET A 853 2.51 -5.49 -15.13
C MET A 853 2.43 -7.02 -15.08
N SER A 854 2.30 -7.60 -13.89
CA SER A 854 2.14 -9.06 -13.76
C SER A 854 0.82 -9.56 -14.36
N GLU A 855 -0.25 -8.75 -14.26
CA GLU A 855 -1.54 -9.05 -14.85
C GLU A 855 -1.46 -9.01 -16.38
N VAL A 856 -0.83 -7.98 -16.95
CA VAL A 856 -0.53 -7.88 -18.39
C VAL A 856 0.25 -9.11 -18.87
N LEU A 857 1.34 -9.48 -18.17
CA LEU A 857 2.18 -10.61 -18.54
C LEU A 857 1.47 -11.97 -18.45
N ARG A 858 0.51 -12.12 -17.53
CA ARG A 858 -0.29 -13.33 -17.41
C ARG A 858 -1.39 -13.41 -18.46
N ASP A 859 -2.05 -12.28 -18.73
CA ASP A 859 -3.25 -12.25 -19.55
C ASP A 859 -2.88 -12.24 -21.05
N PHE A 860 -1.81 -11.57 -21.47
CA PHE A 860 -1.43 -11.46 -22.89
C PHE A 860 -1.18 -12.82 -23.56
N PRO A 861 -0.47 -13.79 -22.95
CA PRO A 861 -0.33 -15.13 -23.50
C PRO A 861 -1.65 -15.90 -23.60
N ALA A 862 -2.58 -15.68 -22.66
CA ALA A 862 -3.88 -16.36 -22.63
C ALA A 862 -4.84 -15.85 -23.72
N LEU A 863 -4.63 -14.63 -24.19
CA LEU A 863 -5.46 -13.99 -25.20
C LEU A 863 -5.10 -14.49 -26.60
N LYS A 864 -6.13 -14.90 -27.33
CA LYS A 864 -6.03 -15.42 -28.70
C LYS A 864 -6.83 -14.54 -29.65
N MET A 865 -6.36 -14.48 -30.89
CA MET A 865 -7.05 -13.86 -32.02
C MET A 865 -7.16 -14.87 -33.16
N GLU A 866 -8.20 -14.75 -33.97
CA GLU A 866 -8.36 -15.54 -35.19
C GLU A 866 -7.76 -14.78 -36.37
N VAL A 867 -6.73 -15.36 -36.99
CA VAL A 867 -6.13 -14.85 -38.23
C VAL A 867 -6.08 -15.99 -39.22
N ASP A 868 -6.65 -15.78 -40.41
CA ASP A 868 -6.73 -16.78 -41.48
C ASP A 868 -7.31 -18.13 -41.02
N GLY A 869 -8.28 -18.11 -40.10
CA GLY A 869 -8.94 -19.31 -39.55
C GLY A 869 -8.12 -20.08 -38.51
N GLN A 870 -6.97 -19.55 -38.07
CA GLN A 870 -6.17 -20.14 -36.99
C GLN A 870 -6.19 -19.25 -35.75
N GLU A 871 -6.39 -19.87 -34.59
CA GLU A 871 -6.23 -19.19 -33.30
C GLU A 871 -4.74 -19.01 -32.98
N VAL A 872 -4.31 -17.75 -32.89
CA VAL A 872 -2.94 -17.41 -32.51
C VAL A 872 -2.93 -16.48 -31.31
N SER A 873 -1.98 -16.69 -30.40
CA SER A 873 -1.79 -15.81 -29.23
C SER A 873 -1.34 -14.42 -29.67
N ILE A 874 -1.89 -13.38 -29.04
CA ILE A 874 -1.52 -11.99 -29.30
C ILE A 874 -0.05 -11.69 -28.96
N MET A 875 0.56 -12.50 -28.09
CA MET A 875 1.96 -12.33 -27.69
C MET A 875 2.94 -12.50 -28.87
N LYS A 876 2.54 -13.23 -29.92
CA LYS A 876 3.38 -13.42 -31.12
C LYS A 876 3.52 -12.17 -32.00
N ARG A 877 2.63 -11.19 -31.84
CA ARG A 877 2.70 -9.89 -32.55
C ARG A 877 2.94 -8.71 -31.61
N THR A 878 3.16 -8.99 -30.33
CA THR A 878 3.34 -7.97 -29.30
C THR A 878 4.76 -8.02 -28.77
N THR A 879 5.38 -6.85 -28.62
CA THR A 879 6.59 -6.66 -27.82
C THR A 879 6.20 -5.94 -26.54
N LEU A 880 6.50 -6.58 -25.41
CA LEU A 880 6.22 -6.06 -24.09
C LEU A 880 7.49 -5.50 -23.46
N VAL A 881 7.35 -4.31 -22.91
CA VAL A 881 8.42 -3.65 -22.21
C VAL A 881 7.93 -3.23 -20.84
N ALA A 882 8.52 -3.83 -19.81
CA ALA A 882 8.10 -3.70 -18.43
C ALA A 882 9.10 -2.84 -17.64
N ASN A 883 8.66 -1.66 -17.20
CA ASN A 883 9.38 -0.86 -16.23
C ASN A 883 8.47 -0.60 -15.02
N THR A 884 8.79 -1.22 -13.90
CA THR A 884 7.98 -1.09 -12.68
C THR A 884 8.36 0.17 -11.90
N SER A 885 7.44 0.67 -11.09
CA SER A 885 7.70 1.77 -10.14
C SER A 885 8.83 1.48 -9.14
N ASN A 886 9.23 0.23 -8.93
CA ASN A 886 10.36 -0.10 -8.05
C ASN A 886 11.73 0.04 -8.75
N MET A 887 11.76 0.11 -10.08
CA MET A 887 13.00 0.34 -10.82
C MET A 887 13.46 1.80 -10.68
N PRO A 888 14.78 2.08 -10.81
CA PRO A 888 15.34 3.42 -10.58
C PRO A 888 14.67 4.54 -11.39
N VAL A 889 14.67 5.75 -10.85
CA VAL A 889 14.03 6.92 -11.50
C VAL A 889 14.71 7.26 -12.81
N ALA A 890 16.04 7.18 -12.83
CA ALA A 890 16.80 7.29 -14.05
C ALA A 890 16.34 6.20 -15.02
N ALA A 891 16.14 4.94 -14.62
CA ALA A 891 15.52 3.89 -15.43
C ALA A 891 14.08 4.21 -15.90
N ARG A 892 13.38 5.23 -15.37
CA ARG A 892 12.09 5.71 -15.88
C ARG A 892 12.25 6.75 -16.98
N GLU A 893 13.09 7.79 -16.77
CA GLU A 893 13.47 8.67 -17.88
C GLU A 893 14.13 7.89 -18.99
N ALA A 894 14.95 6.92 -18.61
CA ALA A 894 15.69 6.04 -19.46
C ALA A 894 14.85 4.88 -19.98
N SER A 895 13.80 4.43 -19.30
CA SER A 895 12.81 3.64 -20.01
C SER A 895 12.41 4.47 -21.22
N ILE A 896 12.20 5.77 -21.07
CA ILE A 896 12.06 6.63 -22.24
C ILE A 896 13.35 6.78 -23.06
N TYR A 897 14.53 7.06 -22.53
CA TYR A 897 15.71 7.35 -23.36
C TYR A 897 16.95 6.45 -23.25
N THR A 898 17.09 5.59 -22.25
CA THR A 898 18.38 5.07 -21.79
C THR A 898 18.43 3.74 -21.02
N GLY A 899 17.32 3.07 -20.82
CA GLY A 899 17.20 1.77 -20.20
C GLY A 899 16.38 1.02 -21.19
N SER A 900 17.03 0.47 -22.20
CA SER A 900 16.55 -0.48 -23.19
C SER A 900 15.07 -0.53 -23.66
N TYR A 901 14.19 0.44 -23.43
CA TYR A 901 12.78 0.04 -23.27
C TYR A 901 11.74 0.90 -24.00
N PHE A 902 11.49 2.16 -23.70
CA PHE A 902 10.40 2.99 -24.27
C PHE A 902 10.77 3.85 -25.50
N LEU A 903 11.93 4.56 -25.61
CA LEU A 903 12.40 4.99 -26.95
C LEU A 903 13.00 3.83 -27.73
N GLN A 904 13.44 2.75 -27.07
CA GLN A 904 13.56 1.49 -27.80
C GLN A 904 12.20 1.13 -28.37
N CYS A 905 11.10 1.16 -27.62
CA CYS A 905 9.77 0.86 -28.14
C CYS A 905 9.34 1.75 -29.30
N ILE A 906 9.57 3.06 -29.26
CA ILE A 906 9.25 3.87 -30.43
C ILE A 906 10.24 3.60 -31.58
N THR A 907 11.50 3.31 -31.29
CA THR A 907 12.50 2.92 -32.32
C THR A 907 12.19 1.53 -32.88
N LEU A 908 11.62 0.63 -32.08
CA LEU A 908 11.13 -0.71 -32.42
C LEU A 908 9.85 -0.56 -33.24
N ALA A 909 8.94 0.33 -32.85
CA ALA A 909 7.75 0.66 -33.60
C ALA A 909 8.12 1.30 -34.95
N GLU A 910 9.07 2.23 -34.98
CA GLU A 910 9.63 2.78 -36.21
C GLU A 910 10.36 1.71 -37.04
N TYR A 911 11.01 0.74 -36.40
CA TYR A 911 11.68 -0.36 -37.08
C TYR A 911 10.67 -1.30 -37.76
N PHE A 912 9.60 -1.68 -37.07
CA PHE A 912 8.52 -2.47 -37.66
C PHE A 912 7.73 -1.67 -38.70
N ARG A 913 7.52 -0.37 -38.48
CA ARG A 913 6.98 0.55 -39.48
C ARG A 913 7.84 0.59 -40.73
N ASP A 914 9.17 0.65 -40.57
CA ASP A 914 10.10 0.66 -41.69
C ASP A 914 10.04 -0.63 -42.51
N MET A 915 9.53 -1.76 -41.98
CA MET A 915 9.24 -2.97 -42.76
C MET A 915 7.95 -2.88 -43.59
N GLY A 916 7.15 -1.84 -43.37
CA GLY A 916 5.83 -1.63 -43.98
C GLY A 916 4.68 -2.22 -43.17
N TYR A 917 4.83 -2.36 -41.86
CA TYR A 917 3.74 -2.76 -40.95
C TYR A 917 3.04 -1.54 -40.34
N ASN A 918 1.77 -1.71 -39.98
CA ASN A 918 1.01 -0.76 -39.17
C ASN A 918 1.18 -1.11 -37.70
N VAL A 919 1.85 -0.25 -36.96
CA VAL A 919 2.22 -0.47 -35.56
C VAL A 919 1.41 0.44 -34.65
N ALA A 920 0.87 -0.12 -33.57
CA ALA A 920 0.31 0.67 -32.48
C ALA A 920 1.21 0.58 -31.25
N MET A 921 1.62 1.75 -30.74
CA MET A 921 2.41 1.90 -29.54
C MET A 921 1.53 2.38 -28.39
N MET A 922 1.54 1.66 -27.27
CA MET A 922 0.83 2.02 -26.04
C MET A 922 1.83 2.42 -24.97
N ALA A 923 1.61 3.59 -24.40
CA ALA A 923 2.49 4.22 -23.43
C ALA A 923 1.77 4.42 -22.10
N ASP A 924 1.91 3.48 -21.16
CA ASP A 924 1.27 3.51 -19.84
C ASP A 924 2.34 3.54 -18.74
N SER A 925 2.72 4.67 -18.13
CA SER A 925 2.14 6.00 -18.25
C SER A 925 3.16 7.10 -18.52
N THR A 926 2.76 8.07 -19.35
CA THR A 926 3.57 9.24 -19.73
C THR A 926 3.72 10.26 -18.58
N SER A 927 2.83 10.24 -17.59
CA SER A 927 2.97 11.11 -16.40
C SER A 927 4.11 10.68 -15.49
N ARG A 928 4.33 9.37 -15.31
CA ARG A 928 5.44 8.84 -14.50
C ARG A 928 6.79 9.17 -15.12
N TRP A 929 6.83 9.29 -16.43
CA TRP A 929 7.99 9.83 -17.12
C TRP A 929 8.24 11.29 -16.81
N ALA A 930 7.22 12.14 -16.93
CA ALA A 930 7.36 13.56 -16.65
C ALA A 930 7.82 13.78 -15.19
N GLU A 931 7.32 12.98 -14.24
CA GLU A 931 7.78 13.00 -12.85
C GLU A 931 9.26 12.62 -12.72
N ALA A 932 9.74 11.65 -13.51
CA ALA A 932 11.16 11.29 -13.55
C ALA A 932 12.01 12.46 -14.08
N LEU A 933 11.57 13.12 -15.17
CA LEU A 933 12.22 14.33 -15.68
C LEU A 933 12.29 15.44 -14.63
N ARG A 934 11.20 15.64 -13.87
CA ARG A 934 11.15 16.57 -12.75
C ARG A 934 12.20 16.24 -11.70
N GLU A 935 12.27 14.98 -11.26
CA GLU A 935 13.25 14.59 -10.24
C GLU A 935 14.69 14.82 -10.72
N ILE A 936 14.97 14.50 -11.98
CA ILE A 936 16.32 14.60 -12.56
C ILE A 936 16.72 16.07 -12.71
N SER A 937 15.83 16.92 -13.23
CA SER A 937 16.07 18.37 -13.27
C SER A 937 16.31 18.97 -11.88
N GLY A 938 15.56 18.51 -10.86
CA GLY A 938 15.75 18.93 -9.47
C GLY A 938 17.11 18.52 -8.90
N ARG A 939 17.63 17.34 -9.28
CA ARG A 939 18.99 16.88 -8.87
C ARG A 939 20.09 17.66 -9.56
N LEU A 940 19.85 18.12 -10.79
CA LEU A 940 20.77 18.97 -11.55
C LEU A 940 20.73 20.44 -11.13
N ALA A 941 19.86 20.78 -10.17
CA ALA A 941 19.60 22.15 -9.73
C ALA A 941 19.21 23.08 -10.89
N GLU A 942 18.48 22.55 -11.88
CA GLU A 942 17.88 23.35 -12.93
C GLU A 942 16.69 24.12 -12.39
N MET A 943 16.43 25.31 -12.96
CA MET A 943 15.29 26.11 -12.56
C MET A 943 13.99 25.42 -13.00
N PRO A 944 13.08 25.10 -12.06
CA PRO A 944 11.79 24.54 -12.42
C PRO A 944 10.90 25.59 -13.08
N ALA A 945 10.02 25.13 -13.97
CA ALA A 945 8.89 25.88 -14.48
C ALA A 945 7.66 25.60 -13.60
N ASP A 946 6.52 25.22 -14.19
CA ASP A 946 5.28 24.98 -13.46
C ASP A 946 5.30 23.66 -12.67
N SER A 947 4.76 23.68 -11.44
CA SER A 947 4.62 22.50 -10.56
C SER A 947 5.89 21.66 -10.36
N GLY A 948 7.05 22.31 -10.51
CA GLY A 948 8.38 21.70 -10.37
C GLY A 948 8.93 21.03 -11.62
N TYR A 949 8.18 20.96 -12.74
CA TYR A 949 8.67 20.33 -13.98
C TYR A 949 9.73 21.19 -14.68
N PRO A 950 10.66 20.59 -15.47
CA PRO A 950 11.64 21.35 -16.22
C PRO A 950 11.01 22.12 -17.39
N ALA A 951 11.64 23.23 -17.78
CA ALA A 951 11.17 24.06 -18.91
C ALA A 951 11.10 23.30 -20.25
N TYR A 952 11.91 22.24 -20.42
CA TYR A 952 11.95 21.43 -21.65
C TYR A 952 10.90 20.31 -21.70
N LEU A 953 10.00 20.18 -20.72
CA LEU A 953 8.99 19.11 -20.69
C LEU A 953 8.15 19.07 -21.98
N GLY A 954 7.64 20.22 -22.43
CA GLY A 954 6.84 20.31 -23.66
C GLY A 954 7.61 19.88 -24.91
N ALA A 955 8.88 20.29 -25.02
CA ALA A 955 9.74 19.90 -26.14
C ALA A 955 10.00 18.38 -26.17
N ARG A 956 10.18 17.76 -24.99
CA ARG A 956 10.35 16.31 -24.87
C ARG A 956 9.10 15.55 -25.30
N LEU A 957 7.93 15.94 -24.79
CA LEU A 957 6.65 15.35 -25.19
C LEU A 957 6.40 15.53 -26.69
N ALA A 958 6.68 16.71 -27.25
CA ALA A 958 6.51 16.97 -28.69
C ALA A 958 7.43 16.08 -29.52
N SER A 959 8.71 15.98 -29.15
CA SER A 959 9.67 15.10 -29.85
C SER A 959 9.28 13.63 -29.82
N PHE A 960 8.51 13.21 -28.81
CA PHE A 960 8.01 11.85 -28.67
C PHE A 960 6.78 11.61 -29.56
N TYR A 961 5.75 12.45 -29.46
CA TYR A 961 4.51 12.27 -30.22
C TYR A 961 4.68 12.52 -31.73
N GLU A 962 5.58 13.43 -32.16
CA GLU A 962 5.83 13.74 -33.57
C GLU A 962 6.54 12.64 -34.36
N ARG A 963 7.03 11.60 -33.66
CA ARG A 963 7.58 10.39 -34.28
C ARG A 963 6.48 9.45 -34.80
N ALA A 964 5.25 9.61 -34.32
CA ALA A 964 4.08 8.98 -34.90
C ALA A 964 3.80 9.52 -36.31
N GLY A 965 3.10 8.71 -37.11
CA GLY A 965 2.69 9.11 -38.44
C GLY A 965 2.64 7.96 -39.41
N ARG A 966 1.84 8.13 -40.47
CA ARG A 966 1.93 7.31 -41.68
C ARG A 966 3.04 7.86 -42.56
N VAL A 967 3.90 6.98 -43.03
CA VAL A 967 5.08 7.36 -43.81
C VAL A 967 5.30 6.40 -44.97
N ARG A 968 5.92 6.91 -46.02
CA ARG A 968 6.57 6.08 -47.03
C ARG A 968 7.97 5.72 -46.53
N CYS A 969 8.24 4.43 -46.38
CA CYS A 969 9.49 3.94 -45.82
C CYS A 969 10.63 4.13 -46.82
N LEU A 970 11.86 4.18 -46.30
CA LEU A 970 13.07 4.32 -47.10
C LEU A 970 13.49 2.97 -47.70
N GLY A 971 13.97 2.99 -48.94
CA GLY A 971 14.49 1.82 -49.64
C GLY A 971 13.47 1.10 -50.53
N ASN A 972 13.98 0.12 -51.28
CA ASN A 972 13.25 -0.77 -52.16
C ASN A 972 12.91 -2.09 -51.44
N PRO A 973 11.73 -2.69 -51.66
CA PRO A 973 10.56 -2.19 -52.39
C PRO A 973 9.88 -0.99 -51.72
N ALA A 974 9.19 -0.17 -52.52
CA ALA A 974 8.36 0.93 -52.04
C ALA A 974 7.24 0.38 -51.16
N ARG A 975 7.18 0.87 -49.91
CA ARG A 975 6.28 0.39 -48.88
C ARG A 975 5.82 1.53 -48.00
N GLU A 976 4.63 1.37 -47.43
CA GLU A 976 4.03 2.31 -46.52
C GLU A 976 3.88 1.63 -45.16
N GLY A 977 4.17 2.37 -44.10
CA GLY A 977 3.99 1.91 -42.73
C GLY A 977 3.42 3.04 -41.88
N SER A 978 2.84 2.70 -40.75
CA SER A 978 2.32 3.69 -39.81
C SER A 978 2.72 3.37 -38.37
N VAL A 979 2.90 4.40 -37.55
CA VAL A 979 3.04 4.28 -36.09
C VAL A 979 1.97 5.14 -35.45
N SER A 980 1.05 4.50 -34.75
CA SER A 980 0.03 5.16 -33.94
C SER A 980 0.48 5.18 -32.49
N ILE A 981 0.45 6.34 -31.84
CA ILE A 981 0.85 6.47 -30.42
C ILE A 981 -0.38 6.73 -29.57
N VAL A 982 -0.57 5.89 -28.55
CA VAL A 982 -1.60 6.06 -27.53
C VAL A 982 -0.91 6.21 -26.17
N GLY A 983 -0.91 7.43 -25.64
CA GLY A 983 -0.29 7.75 -24.35
C GLY A 983 -1.33 7.88 -23.23
N ALA A 984 -1.18 7.08 -22.18
CA ALA A 984 -1.95 7.24 -20.96
C ALA A 984 -1.32 8.34 -20.09
N VAL A 985 -2.15 9.28 -19.65
CA VAL A 985 -1.78 10.39 -18.77
C VAL A 985 -2.52 10.21 -17.45
N SER A 986 -1.83 10.29 -16.33
CA SER A 986 -2.39 10.15 -14.98
C SER A 986 -2.22 11.46 -14.22
N PRO A 987 -3.08 12.47 -14.44
CA PRO A 987 -3.03 13.70 -13.68
C PRO A 987 -3.31 13.44 -12.19
N PRO A 988 -2.62 14.14 -11.26
CA PRO A 988 -2.91 14.06 -9.84
C PRO A 988 -4.36 14.51 -9.58
N GLY A 989 -5.15 13.67 -8.92
CA GLY A 989 -6.55 13.98 -8.60
C GLY A 989 -7.53 13.97 -9.78
N GLY A 990 -7.06 13.73 -11.02
CA GLY A 990 -7.91 13.83 -12.22
C GLY A 990 -8.03 15.24 -12.79
N ASP A 991 -7.16 16.18 -12.38
CA ASP A 991 -7.19 17.56 -12.84
C ASP A 991 -6.45 17.75 -14.19
N PHE A 992 -7.16 18.23 -15.21
CA PHE A 992 -6.58 18.47 -16.53
C PHE A 992 -5.72 19.73 -16.61
N ALA A 993 -5.72 20.57 -15.57
CA ALA A 993 -4.83 21.73 -15.47
C ALA A 993 -3.37 21.35 -15.17
N ASP A 994 -3.09 20.08 -14.88
CA ASP A 994 -1.73 19.57 -14.68
C ASP A 994 -0.82 19.88 -15.90
N PRO A 995 0.44 20.34 -15.70
CA PRO A 995 1.34 20.70 -16.79
C PRO A 995 1.58 19.58 -17.81
N VAL A 996 1.59 18.31 -17.38
CA VAL A 996 1.77 17.17 -18.29
C VAL A 996 0.55 17.01 -19.19
N THR A 997 -0.65 17.15 -18.61
CA THR A 997 -1.90 17.05 -19.35
C THR A 997 -2.04 18.21 -20.33
N SER A 998 -1.78 19.45 -19.90
CA SER A 998 -1.80 20.65 -20.73
C SER A 998 -0.80 20.56 -21.90
N ALA A 999 0.45 20.16 -21.62
CA ALA A 999 1.46 19.95 -22.66
C ALA A 999 1.02 18.86 -23.65
N THR A 1000 0.52 17.73 -23.15
CA THR A 1000 0.06 16.63 -24.01
C THR A 1000 -1.11 17.06 -24.90
N LEU A 1001 -2.11 17.75 -24.34
CA LEU A 1001 -3.27 18.30 -25.05
C LEU A 1001 -2.89 19.21 -26.22
N SER A 1002 -1.83 20.00 -26.06
CA SER A 1002 -1.34 20.90 -27.11
C SER A 1002 -0.74 20.16 -28.32
N ILE A 1003 -0.25 18.93 -28.11
CA ILE A 1003 0.48 18.15 -29.10
C ILE A 1003 -0.44 17.12 -29.78
N VAL A 1004 -1.23 16.38 -28.99
CA VAL A 1004 -2.04 15.28 -29.52
C VAL A 1004 -3.23 15.77 -30.33
N GLN A 1005 -3.63 14.96 -31.32
CA GLN A 1005 -4.78 15.26 -32.18
C GLN A 1005 -6.08 14.65 -31.66
N VAL A 1006 -6.00 13.56 -30.89
CA VAL A 1006 -7.13 12.90 -30.25
C VAL A 1006 -6.97 12.90 -28.74
N PHE A 1007 -8.07 13.22 -28.06
CA PHE A 1007 -8.14 13.30 -26.61
C PHE A 1007 -9.34 12.49 -26.11
N TRP A 1008 -9.06 11.43 -25.35
CA TRP A 1008 -10.06 10.58 -24.69
C TRP A 1008 -10.05 10.84 -23.19
N GLY A 1009 -10.79 11.87 -22.77
CA GLY A 1009 -10.88 12.26 -21.37
C GLY A 1009 -11.71 11.27 -20.56
N LEU A 1010 -11.07 10.50 -19.67
CA LEU A 1010 -11.77 9.59 -18.77
C LEU A 1010 -12.25 10.32 -17.52
N ASP A 1011 -13.54 10.20 -17.22
CA ASP A 1011 -14.15 10.84 -16.06
C ASP A 1011 -14.32 9.87 -14.90
N LYS A 1012 -13.92 10.33 -13.72
CA LYS A 1012 -14.04 9.60 -12.46
C LYS A 1012 -15.51 9.42 -12.06
N LYS A 1013 -16.40 10.37 -12.39
CA LYS A 1013 -17.83 10.28 -12.05
C LYS A 1013 -18.49 9.10 -12.76
N LEU A 1014 -18.18 8.90 -14.04
CA LEU A 1014 -18.67 7.75 -14.83
C LEU A 1014 -18.13 6.43 -14.28
N ALA A 1015 -16.84 6.37 -13.97
CA ALA A 1015 -16.22 5.18 -13.38
C ALA A 1015 -16.83 4.82 -12.00
N GLN A 1016 -17.14 5.80 -11.15
CA GLN A 1016 -17.81 5.58 -9.87
C GLN A 1016 -19.24 5.03 -10.03
N ARG A 1017 -19.93 5.39 -11.10
CA ARG A 1017 -21.24 4.84 -11.48
C ARG A 1017 -21.14 3.48 -12.18
N LYS A 1018 -19.92 2.93 -12.35
CA LYS A 1018 -19.64 1.70 -13.11
C LYS A 1018 -20.09 1.77 -14.58
N HIS A 1019 -20.10 2.97 -15.15
CA HIS A 1019 -20.26 3.15 -16.59
C HIS A 1019 -18.89 2.98 -17.25
N PHE A 1020 -18.76 1.94 -18.08
CA PHE A 1020 -17.53 1.59 -18.77
C PHE A 1020 -17.78 1.40 -20.27
N PRO A 1021 -16.85 1.85 -21.13
CA PRO A 1021 -15.65 2.65 -20.82
C PRO A 1021 -16.01 4.07 -20.31
N SER A 1022 -15.25 4.59 -19.34
CA SER A 1022 -15.59 5.83 -18.60
C SER A 1022 -15.21 7.12 -19.35
N VAL A 1023 -15.43 7.14 -20.66
CA VAL A 1023 -15.08 8.28 -21.53
C VAL A 1023 -16.12 9.38 -21.39
N ASN A 1024 -15.69 10.58 -21.05
CA ASN A 1024 -16.56 11.74 -21.03
C ASN A 1024 -16.70 12.30 -22.45
N TRP A 1025 -17.91 12.19 -22.98
CA TRP A 1025 -18.26 12.56 -24.35
C TRP A 1025 -18.38 14.08 -24.58
N LEU A 1026 -18.40 14.90 -23.53
CA LEU A 1026 -18.47 16.36 -23.65
C LEU A 1026 -17.08 16.98 -23.79
N ILE A 1027 -16.11 16.49 -23.02
CA ILE A 1027 -14.73 17.02 -23.02
C ILE A 1027 -13.84 16.37 -24.09
N SER A 1028 -14.15 15.13 -24.47
CA SER A 1028 -13.33 14.38 -25.42
C SER A 1028 -13.45 14.96 -26.82
N TYR A 1029 -12.39 14.89 -27.61
CA TYR A 1029 -12.40 15.39 -28.98
C TYR A 1029 -11.44 14.61 -29.89
N SER A 1030 -11.70 14.69 -31.20
CA SER A 1030 -10.80 14.19 -32.24
C SER A 1030 -10.73 15.21 -33.37
N LYS A 1031 -9.51 15.61 -33.75
CA LYS A 1031 -9.24 16.49 -34.89
C LYS A 1031 -9.19 15.74 -36.23
N TYR A 1032 -9.19 14.40 -36.21
CA TYR A 1032 -9.12 13.57 -37.42
C TYR A 1032 -10.47 13.33 -38.10
N THR A 1033 -11.57 13.85 -37.56
CA THR A 1033 -12.91 13.68 -38.15
C THR A 1033 -12.93 14.09 -39.63
N ARG A 1034 -12.45 15.29 -39.95
CA ARG A 1034 -12.37 15.78 -41.34
C ARG A 1034 -11.50 14.93 -42.26
N ALA A 1035 -10.42 14.36 -41.74
CA ALA A 1035 -9.52 13.51 -42.52
C ALA A 1035 -10.11 12.12 -42.79
N LEU A 1036 -11.08 11.69 -41.97
CA LEU A 1036 -11.76 10.41 -42.10
C LEU A 1036 -13.09 10.49 -42.85
N ASP A 1037 -13.63 11.69 -43.10
CA ASP A 1037 -14.90 11.85 -43.81
C ASP A 1037 -14.82 11.20 -45.21
N ASP A 1038 -13.72 11.36 -45.95
CA ASP A 1038 -13.50 10.67 -47.24
C ASP A 1038 -13.57 9.13 -47.14
N TYR A 1039 -13.08 8.57 -46.03
CA TYR A 1039 -13.12 7.13 -45.78
C TYR A 1039 -14.53 6.66 -45.43
N TYR A 1040 -15.24 7.43 -44.59
CA TYR A 1040 -16.61 7.11 -44.19
C TYR A 1040 -17.59 7.32 -45.33
N ASP A 1041 -17.46 8.35 -46.17
CA ASP A 1041 -18.33 8.57 -47.32
C ASP A 1041 -18.24 7.41 -48.33
N LYS A 1042 -17.05 6.81 -48.46
CA LYS A 1042 -16.83 5.67 -49.34
C LYS A 1042 -17.39 4.35 -48.81
N ASN A 1043 -17.26 4.09 -47.50
CA ASN A 1043 -17.58 2.79 -46.91
C ASN A 1043 -18.90 2.78 -46.11
N PHE A 1044 -19.24 3.89 -45.47
CA PHE A 1044 -20.36 4.06 -44.53
C PHE A 1044 -20.99 5.48 -44.62
N PRO A 1045 -21.67 5.82 -45.73
CA PRO A 1045 -22.14 7.19 -45.99
C PRO A 1045 -23.15 7.73 -44.96
N GLU A 1046 -23.90 6.85 -44.28
CA GLU A 1046 -24.88 7.25 -43.25
C GLU A 1046 -24.23 7.61 -41.90
N PHE A 1047 -22.95 7.25 -41.70
CA PHE A 1047 -22.31 7.33 -40.39
C PHE A 1047 -22.05 8.77 -39.92
N VAL A 1048 -21.60 9.65 -40.81
CA VAL A 1048 -21.25 11.04 -40.46
C VAL A 1048 -22.46 11.84 -39.95
N PRO A 1049 -23.64 11.81 -40.62
CA PRO A 1049 -24.87 12.41 -40.10
C PRO A 1049 -25.32 11.83 -38.74
N LEU A 1050 -25.26 10.51 -38.58
CA LEU A 1050 -25.65 9.85 -37.33
C LEU A 1050 -24.77 10.27 -36.16
N ARG A 1051 -23.45 10.35 -36.37
CA ARG A 1051 -22.49 10.85 -35.38
C ARG A 1051 -22.80 12.29 -34.99
N ALA A 1052 -23.11 13.17 -35.95
CA ALA A 1052 -23.45 14.56 -35.67
C ALA A 1052 -24.73 14.68 -34.83
N LYS A 1053 -25.79 13.94 -35.19
CA LYS A 1053 -27.04 13.93 -34.44
C LYS A 1053 -26.88 13.34 -33.03
N CYS A 1054 -26.08 12.28 -32.89
CA CYS A 1054 -25.77 11.68 -31.58
C CYS A 1054 -25.06 12.69 -30.65
N LYS A 1055 -24.10 13.46 -31.16
CA LYS A 1055 -23.43 14.51 -30.36
C LYS A 1055 -24.38 15.63 -29.96
N GLU A 1056 -25.24 16.07 -30.87
CA GLU A 1056 -26.26 17.09 -30.61
C GLU A 1056 -27.20 16.64 -29.48
N ILE A 1057 -27.73 15.41 -29.55
CA ILE A 1057 -28.63 14.85 -28.52
C ILE A 1057 -27.94 14.76 -27.15
N LEU A 1058 -26.67 14.32 -27.11
CA LEU A 1058 -25.92 14.22 -25.85
C LEU A 1058 -25.61 15.59 -25.25
N GLN A 1059 -25.45 16.63 -26.07
CA GLN A 1059 -25.24 18.00 -25.59
C GLN A 1059 -26.54 18.62 -25.08
N GLU A 1060 -27.64 18.47 -25.83
CA GLU A 1060 -28.97 18.93 -25.40
C GLU A 1060 -29.40 18.26 -24.08
N GLU A 1061 -29.06 16.99 -23.88
CA GLU A 1061 -29.37 16.30 -22.62
C GLU A 1061 -28.66 16.92 -21.41
N GLU A 1062 -27.40 17.34 -21.54
CA GLU A 1062 -26.68 17.97 -20.43
C GLU A 1062 -27.33 19.32 -20.07
N ASP A 1063 -27.65 20.15 -21.07
CA ASP A 1063 -28.33 21.44 -20.88
C ASP A 1063 -29.70 21.24 -20.21
N LEU A 1064 -30.45 20.20 -20.60
CA LEU A 1064 -31.73 19.85 -20.00
C LEU A 1064 -31.59 19.26 -18.60
N SER A 1065 -30.54 18.48 -18.33
CA SER A 1065 -30.26 17.87 -17.02
C SER A 1065 -30.08 18.94 -15.93
N ASP A 1066 -29.39 20.04 -16.24
CA ASP A 1066 -29.22 21.17 -15.33
C ASP A 1066 -30.57 21.85 -15.00
N ILE A 1067 -31.43 22.04 -16.01
CA ILE A 1067 -32.79 22.57 -15.82
C ILE A 1067 -33.63 21.60 -14.96
N VAL A 1068 -33.53 20.30 -15.21
CA VAL A 1068 -34.24 19.25 -14.45
C VAL A 1068 -33.82 19.24 -12.98
N GLN A 1069 -32.53 19.43 -12.69
CA GLN A 1069 -32.04 19.49 -11.30
C GLN A 1069 -32.56 20.72 -10.54
N LEU A 1070 -32.78 21.84 -11.22
CA LEU A 1070 -33.26 23.09 -10.61
C LEU A 1070 -34.79 23.16 -10.48
N VAL A 1071 -35.54 22.80 -11.52
CA VAL A 1071 -36.99 23.03 -11.64
C VAL A 1071 -37.79 21.72 -11.52
N GLY A 1072 -37.17 20.58 -11.81
CA GLY A 1072 -37.80 19.26 -11.84
C GLY A 1072 -38.31 18.85 -13.24
N LYS A 1073 -38.30 17.53 -13.52
CA LYS A 1073 -38.67 16.93 -14.83
C LYS A 1073 -40.10 17.23 -15.30
N ALA A 1074 -41.00 17.61 -14.39
CA ALA A 1074 -42.41 17.83 -14.70
C ALA A 1074 -42.67 19.06 -15.59
N SER A 1075 -41.77 20.05 -15.56
CA SER A 1075 -41.94 21.33 -16.24
C SER A 1075 -41.38 21.36 -17.68
N LEU A 1076 -40.84 20.25 -18.17
CA LEU A 1076 -40.24 20.14 -19.50
C LEU A 1076 -41.29 19.91 -20.61
N ALA A 1077 -40.97 20.35 -21.82
CA ALA A 1077 -41.75 20.02 -23.02
C ALA A 1077 -41.62 18.53 -23.38
N GLU A 1078 -42.57 18.00 -24.16
CA GLU A 1078 -42.54 16.59 -24.58
C GLU A 1078 -41.33 16.27 -25.48
N THR A 1079 -40.89 17.21 -26.32
CA THR A 1079 -39.66 17.07 -27.12
C THR A 1079 -38.43 16.86 -26.24
N ASP A 1080 -38.31 17.65 -25.18
CA ASP A 1080 -37.17 17.60 -24.26
C ASP A 1080 -37.17 16.30 -23.48
N LYS A 1081 -38.36 15.82 -23.07
CA LYS A 1081 -38.51 14.51 -22.44
C LYS A 1081 -38.08 13.38 -23.38
N ILE A 1082 -38.42 13.46 -24.66
CA ILE A 1082 -37.97 12.48 -25.67
C ILE A 1082 -36.44 12.54 -25.80
N THR A 1083 -35.85 13.73 -25.89
CA THR A 1083 -34.39 13.90 -25.96
C THR A 1083 -33.70 13.25 -24.75
N LEU A 1084 -34.22 13.46 -23.53
CA LEU A 1084 -33.68 12.84 -22.31
C LEU A 1084 -33.74 11.30 -22.34
N GLU A 1085 -34.85 10.71 -22.80
CA GLU A 1085 -34.99 9.24 -22.87
C GLU A 1085 -34.12 8.65 -23.99
N VAL A 1086 -34.03 9.31 -25.16
CA VAL A 1086 -33.16 8.87 -26.26
C VAL A 1086 -31.69 8.96 -25.85
N ALA A 1087 -31.28 10.06 -25.21
CA ALA A 1087 -29.93 10.22 -24.69
C ALA A 1087 -29.59 9.15 -23.63
N ARG A 1088 -30.56 8.80 -22.78
CA ARG A 1088 -30.41 7.68 -21.83
C ARG A 1088 -30.20 6.36 -22.55
N MET A 1089 -30.99 6.04 -23.58
CA MET A 1089 -30.78 4.83 -24.39
C MET A 1089 -29.39 4.81 -25.04
N ILE A 1090 -28.93 5.94 -25.58
CA ILE A 1090 -27.58 6.05 -26.15
C ILE A 1090 -26.51 5.76 -25.08
N LYS A 1091 -26.66 6.29 -23.86
CA LYS A 1091 -25.69 6.09 -22.78
C LYS A 1091 -25.64 4.65 -22.27
N ASP A 1092 -26.81 4.04 -22.07
CA ASP A 1092 -26.94 2.72 -21.44
C ASP A 1092 -26.68 1.58 -22.45
N ASP A 1093 -27.14 1.71 -23.71
CA ASP A 1093 -27.01 0.63 -24.71
C ASP A 1093 -25.84 0.82 -25.68
N PHE A 1094 -25.57 2.05 -26.15
CA PHE A 1094 -24.58 2.29 -27.21
C PHE A 1094 -23.19 2.63 -26.67
N LEU A 1095 -23.10 3.56 -25.71
CA LEU A 1095 -21.82 4.02 -25.16
C LEU A 1095 -21.26 3.06 -24.11
N GLN A 1096 -22.12 2.37 -23.35
CA GLN A 1096 -21.68 1.37 -22.40
C GLN A 1096 -21.31 0.07 -23.14
N GLN A 1097 -20.13 -0.46 -22.84
CA GLN A 1097 -19.62 -1.68 -23.46
C GLN A 1097 -18.81 -2.47 -22.43
N ASN A 1098 -19.20 -3.73 -22.22
CA ASN A 1098 -18.53 -4.59 -21.26
C ASN A 1098 -17.44 -5.42 -21.93
N GLY A 1099 -16.18 -5.01 -21.80
CA GLY A 1099 -15.03 -5.70 -22.40
C GLY A 1099 -14.73 -7.12 -21.89
N TYR A 1100 -15.51 -7.64 -20.94
CA TYR A 1100 -15.46 -9.05 -20.50
C TYR A 1100 -16.57 -9.91 -21.11
N SER A 1101 -17.54 -9.30 -21.78
CA SER A 1101 -18.58 -10.02 -22.52
C SER A 1101 -17.96 -10.71 -23.75
N SER A 1102 -18.66 -11.70 -24.29
CA SER A 1102 -18.26 -12.35 -25.54
C SER A 1102 -18.79 -11.64 -26.79
N TYR A 1103 -19.75 -10.71 -26.65
CA TYR A 1103 -20.45 -10.05 -27.76
C TYR A 1103 -20.28 -8.52 -27.78
N ASP A 1104 -20.00 -7.91 -26.64
CA ASP A 1104 -19.54 -6.52 -26.52
C ASP A 1104 -18.03 -6.53 -26.57
#